data_AF-G8M016-F1
#
_entry.id   AF-G8M016-F1
#
_cell.length_a   1.000
_cell.length_b   1.000
_cell.length_c   1.000
_cell.angle_alpha   90.00
_cell.angle_beta   90.00
_cell.angle_gamma   90.00
#
_symmetry.space_group_name_H-M   'P 1'
#
loop_
_entity.id
_entity.type
_entity.pdbx_description
1 polymer ?
#
loop_
_entity_poly.entity_id
_entity_poly.type
_entity_poly.pdbx_seq_one_letter_code
_entity_poly.pdbx_strand_id
1 'polypeptide(L)'
;MRDFLKGKRCMVWSFMGNARMYEALRDYGDRFDTVGIFTFEVDATGTITETGTSISSMLPYIQKWPHIKWLLTIMNHGIANIFTALRNNENGAKDKFLTEIIRIMNKYPWCAGVDIDLERGGGYENKDAANALFRDIYNTVKSYDATKLVNICLPGMTGVQGSVGGENWCVYADLNDYCDTAAIMSYGMAWAGSAPGPVSPRDWLEGIYDYAVSVMSPDKIFMGLPAYGWNWRIHDTPENLGITYRGVSNTYYAAKYWMTGVYNFTGDAPPQPFIPIVAYWDDYNKVPWALPHVYDYMEGWDAVSWEYPLLKGVYNRRRYLTSYGKEQKAEFGTIYIDRNGVPDKYEGNVIITDEMASLGDDQASAEYRFEITEAGYYDIAVQLCFPYWDKNAIIVSLDGESKTFSENRLWWPYWRRVCWLTLAKGVFLQEGTHAVSINGGVPGVQFYGFRVCSGFSEYPFAGEASFMLSPRRFKDVNGVMVEPDRGFKLTFEMLRRKPDSALIWYEDFRDRNILPENYWTVLDGEWDVWQDPDSTESRPYSQLEGYGKLAWKYDGFSDVHIRARLAFPQNSSGRAGVFLGDIFCCLNYDTQRVELYQGNSLLGSYSTSFSKTVDADLRANPNMYTIEMRKRGNKVRVYSGAASTLRFTVNVIGGSGYAGYCSDNRTVCELLRLGDAWVYEPYERFDVELPDGTITSFGRLARTGVTWDDEFQVFSVNSDVEESITRSEDISMDYDFFHSQLLALSCGNDYEVKIIPKDINIWISRLFLGDADGFSILYYQDVDSLVYWANEAAYRWKLRGIAIWSLGQEDMRLWEALPKQI
;
A
#
# COMPACT_ATOMS: atom_id res chain seq x y z
N MET A 1 45.02 -10.28 -23.28
CA MET A 1 43.88 -10.82 -24.06
C MET A 1 42.62 -10.25 -23.42
N ARG A 2 41.66 -9.70 -24.18
CA ARG A 2 40.44 -9.11 -23.62
C ARG A 2 39.49 -10.28 -23.24
N ASP A 3 39.08 -10.37 -21.98
CA ASP A 3 38.05 -11.35 -21.58
C ASP A 3 36.69 -10.86 -22.05
N PHE A 4 36.23 -11.36 -23.19
CA PHE A 4 34.95 -10.99 -23.80
C PHE A 4 33.73 -11.51 -23.01
N LEU A 5 33.95 -12.44 -22.06
CA LEU A 5 32.94 -13.01 -21.18
C LEU A 5 32.92 -12.35 -19.81
N LYS A 6 33.77 -11.34 -19.57
CA LYS A 6 33.70 -10.56 -18.33
C LYS A 6 32.32 -9.94 -18.18
N GLY A 7 31.65 -10.34 -17.10
CA GLY A 7 30.28 -9.95 -16.75
C GLY A 7 29.16 -10.59 -17.58
N LYS A 8 29.46 -11.64 -18.35
CA LYS A 8 28.50 -12.29 -19.26
C LYS A 8 28.44 -13.81 -19.06
N ARG A 9 28.77 -14.28 -17.85
CA ARG A 9 28.63 -15.69 -17.49
C ARG A 9 27.16 -16.04 -17.31
N CYS A 10 26.77 -17.23 -17.74
CA CYS A 10 25.39 -17.70 -17.63
C CYS A 10 25.34 -18.91 -16.71
N MET A 11 24.60 -18.79 -15.60
CA MET A 11 24.25 -19.88 -14.71
C MET A 11 22.78 -20.28 -14.94
N VAL A 12 22.46 -21.57 -14.83
CA VAL A 12 21.09 -22.09 -14.92
C VAL A 12 20.89 -23.21 -13.91
N TRP A 13 19.64 -23.49 -13.52
CA TRP A 13 19.30 -24.66 -12.71
C TRP A 13 18.47 -25.67 -13.50
N SER A 14 18.87 -26.94 -13.44
CA SER A 14 18.12 -28.06 -14.01
C SER A 14 17.08 -28.57 -13.01
N PHE A 15 15.89 -27.97 -13.05
CA PHE A 15 14.78 -28.30 -12.16
C PHE A 15 13.60 -28.95 -12.89
N MET A 16 13.26 -28.46 -14.09
CA MET A 16 11.94 -28.76 -14.67
C MET A 16 11.72 -30.20 -15.11
N GLY A 17 12.78 -30.93 -15.49
CA GLY A 17 12.67 -32.29 -16.00
C GLY A 17 11.88 -32.43 -17.31
N ASN A 18 11.56 -31.32 -17.99
CA ASN A 18 10.76 -31.31 -19.22
C ASN A 18 11.64 -31.44 -20.47
N ALA A 19 11.02 -31.73 -21.64
CA ALA A 19 11.75 -31.91 -22.90
C ALA A 19 12.61 -30.70 -23.29
N ARG A 20 12.14 -29.47 -23.02
CA ARG A 20 12.85 -28.22 -23.35
C ARG A 20 14.12 -28.04 -22.52
N MET A 21 14.10 -28.41 -21.24
CA MET A 21 15.30 -28.40 -20.40
C MET A 21 16.40 -29.27 -21.02
N TYR A 22 16.05 -30.50 -21.42
CA TYR A 22 16.98 -31.42 -22.05
C TYR A 22 17.42 -30.98 -23.45
N GLU A 23 16.54 -30.35 -24.23
CA GLU A 23 16.88 -29.71 -25.50
C GLU A 23 17.89 -28.57 -25.31
N ALA A 24 17.68 -27.70 -24.32
CA ALA A 24 18.60 -26.62 -23.99
C ALA A 24 19.99 -27.14 -23.64
N LEU A 25 20.06 -28.17 -22.79
CA LEU A 25 21.31 -28.84 -22.42
C LEU A 25 21.98 -29.54 -23.62
N ARG A 26 21.20 -30.14 -24.51
CA ARG A 26 21.70 -30.82 -25.70
C ARG A 26 22.32 -29.83 -26.66
N ASP A 27 21.61 -28.77 -26.99
CA ASP A 27 21.91 -27.95 -28.17
C ASP A 27 22.63 -26.64 -27.84
N TYR A 28 22.47 -26.14 -26.60
CA TYR A 28 22.97 -24.83 -26.18
C TYR A 28 23.89 -24.88 -24.97
N GLY A 29 24.48 -26.04 -24.65
CA GLY A 29 25.46 -26.12 -23.57
C GLY A 29 26.70 -25.23 -23.77
N ASP A 30 27.01 -24.82 -25.02
CA ASP A 30 28.03 -23.80 -25.29
C ASP A 30 27.66 -22.38 -24.81
N ARG A 31 26.45 -22.18 -24.27
CA ARG A 31 25.96 -20.92 -23.68
C ARG A 31 25.99 -20.91 -22.16
N PHE A 32 26.27 -22.04 -21.51
CA PHE A 32 26.26 -22.15 -20.04
C PHE A 32 27.69 -22.11 -19.49
N ASP A 33 27.94 -21.28 -18.47
CA ASP A 33 29.19 -21.32 -17.69
C ASP A 33 29.04 -22.28 -16.52
N THR A 34 27.88 -22.28 -15.88
CA THR A 34 27.59 -23.03 -14.65
C THR A 34 26.18 -23.63 -14.72
N VAL A 35 26.02 -24.87 -14.26
CA VAL A 35 24.71 -25.51 -14.11
C VAL A 35 24.59 -26.05 -12.70
N GLY A 36 23.60 -25.57 -11.95
CA GLY A 36 23.17 -26.16 -10.68
C GLY A 36 22.23 -27.34 -10.94
N ILE A 37 22.64 -28.55 -10.57
CA ILE A 37 21.79 -29.73 -10.71
C ILE A 37 20.90 -29.83 -9.47
N PHE A 38 19.64 -29.41 -9.63
CA PHE A 38 18.63 -29.32 -8.56
C PHE A 38 18.14 -30.71 -8.15
N THR A 39 18.93 -31.40 -7.34
CA THR A 39 18.80 -32.84 -7.07
C THR A 39 18.75 -33.19 -5.59
N PHE A 40 19.56 -32.54 -4.75
CA PHE A 40 19.84 -33.01 -3.41
C PHE A 40 18.96 -32.31 -2.38
N GLU A 41 18.18 -33.06 -1.61
CA GLU A 41 17.32 -32.52 -0.55
C GLU A 41 17.94 -32.80 0.83
N VAL A 42 18.07 -31.77 1.65
CA VAL A 42 18.51 -31.92 3.05
C VAL A 42 17.30 -31.93 3.99
N ASP A 43 17.32 -32.80 4.99
CA ASP A 43 16.32 -32.83 6.07
C ASP A 43 16.83 -32.16 7.37
N ALA A 44 15.95 -32.04 8.37
CA ALA A 44 16.28 -31.41 9.65
C ALA A 44 17.34 -32.16 10.48
N THR A 45 17.70 -33.39 10.11
CA THR A 45 18.81 -34.15 10.73
C THR A 45 20.15 -33.89 10.04
N GLY A 46 20.16 -33.11 8.95
CA GLY A 46 21.33 -32.90 8.09
C GLY A 46 21.58 -34.02 7.09
N THR A 47 20.66 -34.98 6.94
CA THR A 47 20.81 -36.06 5.95
C THR A 47 20.47 -35.54 4.56
N ILE A 48 21.29 -35.87 3.56
CA ILE A 48 21.07 -35.49 2.16
C ILE A 48 20.55 -36.68 1.35
N THR A 49 19.42 -36.52 0.69
CA THR A 49 18.81 -37.49 -0.23
C THR A 49 18.84 -37.00 -1.68
N GLU A 50 18.78 -37.95 -2.64
CA GLU A 50 18.85 -37.66 -4.08
C GLU A 50 17.48 -37.91 -4.71
N THR A 51 16.65 -36.87 -4.78
CA THR A 51 15.21 -36.98 -5.09
C THR A 51 14.73 -36.03 -6.19
N GLY A 52 15.48 -34.96 -6.50
CA GLY A 52 15.19 -34.04 -7.60
C GLY A 52 15.60 -34.57 -8.98
N THR A 53 16.13 -33.70 -9.85
CA THR A 53 16.58 -34.09 -11.20
C THR A 53 17.57 -35.24 -11.13
N SER A 54 17.31 -36.35 -11.83
CA SER A 54 18.18 -37.52 -11.75
C SER A 54 19.55 -37.22 -12.37
N ILE A 55 20.64 -37.44 -11.61
CA ILE A 55 22.01 -37.31 -12.11
C ILE A 55 22.25 -38.21 -13.32
N SER A 56 21.65 -39.40 -13.34
CA SER A 56 21.77 -40.34 -14.47
C SER A 56 21.25 -39.74 -15.78
N SER A 57 20.16 -38.96 -15.72
CA SER A 57 19.60 -38.26 -16.87
C SER A 57 20.49 -37.10 -17.35
N MET A 58 21.38 -36.61 -16.49
CA MET A 58 22.29 -35.50 -16.76
C MET A 58 23.63 -35.92 -17.36
N LEU A 59 24.06 -37.16 -17.15
CA LEU A 59 25.37 -37.66 -17.59
C LEU A 59 25.70 -37.42 -19.07
N PRO A 60 24.78 -37.62 -20.04
CA PRO A 60 25.08 -37.35 -21.45
C PRO A 60 25.50 -35.91 -21.72
N TYR A 61 24.89 -34.95 -21.00
CA TYR A 61 25.15 -33.52 -21.17
C TYR A 61 26.42 -33.09 -20.43
N ILE A 62 26.66 -33.66 -19.23
CA ILE A 62 27.91 -33.48 -18.47
C ILE A 62 29.11 -33.90 -19.32
N GLN A 63 29.02 -35.07 -19.97
CA GLN A 63 30.09 -35.59 -20.84
C GLN A 63 30.27 -34.75 -22.11
N LYS A 64 29.17 -34.26 -22.68
CA LYS A 64 29.20 -33.43 -23.90
C LYS A 64 29.85 -32.06 -23.65
N TRP A 65 29.64 -31.47 -22.47
CA TRP A 65 30.04 -30.10 -22.16
C TRP A 65 30.98 -30.03 -20.95
N PRO A 66 32.26 -30.44 -21.11
CA PRO A 66 33.22 -30.49 -19.99
C PRO A 66 33.66 -29.10 -19.49
N HIS A 67 33.34 -28.02 -20.21
CA HIS A 67 33.66 -26.65 -19.80
C HIS A 67 32.67 -26.09 -18.78
N ILE A 68 31.46 -26.65 -18.70
CA ILE A 68 30.42 -26.22 -17.76
C ILE A 68 30.84 -26.62 -16.35
N LYS A 69 30.70 -25.69 -15.40
CA LYS A 69 30.82 -25.98 -13.97
C LYS A 69 29.52 -26.59 -13.47
N TRP A 70 29.49 -27.90 -13.36
CA TRP A 70 28.33 -28.62 -12.82
C TRP A 70 28.38 -28.65 -11.29
N LEU A 71 27.43 -27.99 -10.65
CA LEU A 71 27.31 -27.93 -9.19
C LEU A 71 26.23 -28.89 -8.70
N LEU A 72 26.48 -29.54 -7.57
CA LEU A 72 25.47 -30.35 -6.89
C LEU A 72 24.62 -29.40 -6.02
N THR A 73 23.41 -29.07 -6.46
CA THR A 73 22.52 -28.17 -5.70
C THR A 73 21.85 -28.91 -4.56
N ILE A 74 22.00 -28.38 -3.35
CA ILE A 74 21.42 -28.91 -2.11
C ILE A 74 20.37 -27.93 -1.59
N MET A 75 19.13 -28.40 -1.43
CA MET A 75 17.96 -27.57 -1.14
C MET A 75 17.23 -28.00 0.15
N ASN A 76 16.60 -27.05 0.83
CA ASN A 76 15.66 -27.31 1.93
C ASN A 76 14.18 -27.10 1.57
N HIS A 77 13.86 -26.84 0.28
CA HIS A 77 12.50 -26.57 -0.22
C HIS A 77 11.78 -25.41 0.49
N GLY A 78 12.52 -24.45 1.04
CA GLY A 78 11.91 -23.38 1.84
C GLY A 78 11.19 -23.92 3.10
N ILE A 79 11.66 -25.03 3.67
CA ILE A 79 11.17 -25.53 4.97
C ILE A 79 12.05 -24.91 6.07
N ALA A 80 11.52 -23.90 6.77
CA ALA A 80 12.25 -23.08 7.74
C ALA A 80 12.86 -23.89 8.90
N ASN A 81 12.19 -24.96 9.36
CA ASN A 81 12.70 -25.80 10.45
C ASN A 81 13.98 -26.56 10.06
N ILE A 82 14.16 -26.89 8.78
CA ILE A 82 15.38 -27.57 8.32
C ILE A 82 16.57 -26.63 8.44
N PHE A 83 16.46 -25.41 7.89
CA PHE A 83 17.52 -24.41 8.02
C PHE A 83 17.79 -24.06 9.49
N THR A 84 16.74 -23.93 10.31
CA THR A 84 16.89 -23.72 11.76
C THR A 84 17.75 -24.81 12.42
N ALA A 85 17.45 -26.09 12.15
CA ALA A 85 18.21 -27.21 12.70
C ALA A 85 19.68 -27.21 12.25
N LEU A 86 19.93 -26.95 10.96
CA LEU A 86 21.29 -26.84 10.41
C LEU A 86 22.07 -25.68 11.01
N ARG A 87 21.46 -24.49 11.07
CA ARG A 87 22.08 -23.27 11.60
C ARG A 87 22.46 -23.41 13.07
N ASN A 88 21.55 -23.95 13.87
CA ASN A 88 21.70 -24.09 15.32
C ASN A 88 22.44 -25.37 15.74
N ASN A 89 22.80 -26.22 14.78
CA ASN A 89 23.36 -27.57 14.99
C ASN A 89 22.51 -28.43 15.94
N GLU A 90 21.18 -28.39 15.77
CA GLU A 90 20.26 -29.16 16.60
C GLU A 90 20.55 -30.65 16.47
N ASN A 91 20.82 -31.32 17.58
CA ASN A 91 21.13 -32.75 17.61
C ASN A 91 22.29 -33.18 16.67
N GLY A 92 23.22 -32.28 16.36
CA GLY A 92 24.34 -32.56 15.45
C GLY A 92 24.00 -32.43 13.95
N ALA A 93 22.85 -31.81 13.60
CA ALA A 93 22.40 -31.70 12.22
C ALA A 93 23.39 -30.96 11.30
N LYS A 94 24.07 -29.92 11.79
CA LYS A 94 25.11 -29.22 11.03
C LYS A 94 26.27 -30.16 10.73
N ASP A 95 26.75 -30.85 11.75
CA ASP A 95 27.91 -31.73 11.62
C ASP A 95 27.60 -32.86 10.62
N LYS A 96 26.40 -33.44 10.71
CA LYS A 96 25.91 -34.43 9.74
C LYS A 96 25.85 -33.84 8.34
N PHE A 97 25.25 -32.66 8.16
CA PHE A 97 25.14 -31.99 6.87
C PHE A 97 26.50 -31.75 6.20
N LEU A 98 27.48 -31.26 6.96
CA LEU A 98 28.85 -31.05 6.46
C LEU A 98 29.49 -32.37 5.98
N THR A 99 29.29 -33.48 6.69
CA THR A 99 29.77 -34.80 6.23
C THR A 99 29.03 -35.32 5.00
N GLU A 100 27.74 -35.04 4.88
CA GLU A 100 26.92 -35.46 3.74
C GLU A 100 27.29 -34.69 2.46
N ILE A 101 27.67 -33.40 2.57
CA ILE A 101 28.24 -32.62 1.46
C ILE A 101 29.47 -33.33 0.88
N ILE A 102 30.39 -33.78 1.74
CA ILE A 102 31.58 -34.52 1.31
C ILE A 102 31.20 -35.89 0.72
N ARG A 103 30.20 -36.58 1.30
CA ARG A 103 29.71 -37.86 0.79
C ARG A 103 29.22 -37.74 -0.65
N ILE A 104 28.43 -36.71 -0.98
CA ILE A 104 27.90 -36.55 -2.34
C ILE A 104 28.99 -36.11 -3.34
N MET A 105 29.95 -35.28 -2.94
CA MET A 105 31.10 -34.94 -3.81
C MET A 105 32.03 -36.13 -4.05
N ASN A 106 32.21 -37.02 -3.07
CA ASN A 106 32.91 -38.29 -3.27
C ASN A 106 32.16 -39.24 -4.22
N LYS A 107 30.83 -39.24 -4.17
CA LYS A 107 30.00 -40.02 -5.10
C LYS A 107 30.10 -39.48 -6.54
N TYR A 108 30.24 -38.16 -6.69
CA TYR A 108 30.26 -37.46 -7.98
C TYR A 108 31.51 -36.59 -8.15
N PRO A 109 32.71 -37.18 -8.24
CA PRO A 109 33.97 -36.43 -8.19
C PRO A 109 34.19 -35.47 -9.38
N TRP A 110 33.45 -35.66 -10.47
CA TRP A 110 33.44 -34.79 -11.65
C TRP A 110 32.76 -33.44 -11.41
N CYS A 111 31.98 -33.28 -10.33
CA CYS A 111 31.30 -32.02 -10.05
C CYS A 111 32.33 -30.90 -9.82
N ALA A 112 32.01 -29.69 -10.24
CA ALA A 112 32.84 -28.53 -9.96
C ALA A 112 32.73 -28.10 -8.49
N GLY A 113 31.69 -28.54 -7.77
CA GLY A 113 31.47 -28.21 -6.37
C GLY A 113 30.00 -28.36 -5.97
N VAL A 114 29.56 -27.52 -5.02
CA VAL A 114 28.20 -27.50 -4.50
C VAL A 114 27.54 -26.14 -4.70
N ASP A 115 26.22 -26.18 -4.78
CA ASP A 115 25.34 -25.02 -4.78
C ASP A 115 24.39 -25.13 -3.58
N ILE A 116 24.41 -24.15 -2.69
CA ILE A 116 23.70 -24.20 -1.40
C ILE A 116 22.47 -23.32 -1.47
N ASP A 117 21.31 -23.97 -1.46
CA ASP A 117 19.99 -23.34 -1.55
C ASP A 117 19.20 -23.56 -0.25
N LEU A 118 19.56 -22.77 0.78
CA LEU A 118 18.89 -22.79 2.08
C LEU A 118 18.03 -21.53 2.23
N GLU A 119 16.73 -21.70 2.08
CA GLU A 119 15.73 -20.63 2.11
C GLU A 119 14.95 -20.59 3.44
N ARG A 120 14.37 -19.43 3.75
CA ARG A 120 13.58 -19.12 4.95
C ARG A 120 14.37 -19.22 6.26
N GLY A 121 15.53 -18.56 6.29
CA GLY A 121 16.42 -18.51 7.47
C GLY A 121 15.93 -17.61 8.62
N GLY A 122 14.80 -16.93 8.49
CA GLY A 122 14.19 -16.12 9.56
C GLY A 122 14.71 -14.67 9.65
N GLY A 123 14.52 -14.05 10.81
CA GLY A 123 14.83 -12.64 11.05
C GLY A 123 16.31 -12.32 11.30
N TYR A 124 16.59 -11.02 11.45
CA TYR A 124 17.95 -10.46 11.61
C TYR A 124 18.70 -11.00 12.83
N GLU A 125 17.99 -11.39 13.88
CA GLU A 125 18.54 -12.01 15.09
C GLU A 125 19.31 -13.31 14.80
N ASN A 126 19.07 -13.94 13.64
CA ASN A 126 19.72 -15.19 13.23
C ASN A 126 21.00 -14.99 12.42
N LYS A 127 21.38 -13.76 12.06
CA LYS A 127 22.45 -13.47 11.09
C LYS A 127 23.78 -14.14 11.45
N ASP A 128 24.20 -14.05 12.71
CA ASP A 128 25.54 -14.51 13.12
C ASP A 128 25.65 -16.03 13.09
N ALA A 129 24.58 -16.72 13.48
CA ALA A 129 24.51 -18.18 13.41
C ALA A 129 24.41 -18.68 11.96
N ALA A 130 23.69 -17.95 11.09
CA ALA A 130 23.65 -18.26 9.67
C ALA A 130 25.03 -18.07 9.01
N ASN A 131 25.71 -16.95 9.29
CA ASN A 131 27.07 -16.68 8.82
C ASN A 131 28.04 -17.79 9.25
N ALA A 132 27.91 -18.28 10.49
CA ALA A 132 28.70 -19.41 10.97
C ALA A 132 28.44 -20.70 10.17
N LEU A 133 27.19 -21.03 9.85
CA LEU A 133 26.86 -22.18 9.00
C LEU A 133 27.52 -22.07 7.62
N PHE A 134 27.36 -20.94 6.92
CA PHE A 134 27.95 -20.75 5.58
C PHE A 134 29.48 -20.77 5.59
N ARG A 135 30.12 -20.18 6.60
CA ARG A 135 31.57 -20.30 6.81
C ARG A 135 31.98 -21.76 6.95
N ASP A 136 31.28 -22.53 7.79
CA ASP A 136 31.63 -23.91 8.06
C ASP A 136 31.42 -24.79 6.82
N ILE A 137 30.40 -24.53 6.00
CA ILE A 137 30.20 -25.16 4.68
C ILE A 137 31.38 -24.85 3.76
N TYR A 138 31.71 -23.57 3.58
CA TYR A 138 32.80 -23.13 2.72
C TYR A 138 34.13 -23.78 3.12
N ASN A 139 34.49 -23.70 4.40
CA ASN A 139 35.72 -24.30 4.92
C ASN A 139 35.75 -25.82 4.76
N THR A 140 34.61 -26.50 4.93
CA THR A 140 34.50 -27.95 4.74
C THR A 140 34.79 -28.33 3.29
N VAL A 141 34.18 -27.63 2.33
CA VAL A 141 34.39 -27.88 0.89
C VAL A 141 35.83 -27.58 0.49
N LYS A 142 36.38 -26.43 0.90
CA LYS A 142 37.76 -26.05 0.58
C LYS A 142 38.82 -26.94 1.23
N SER A 143 38.55 -27.48 2.43
CA SER A 143 39.44 -28.43 3.10
C SER A 143 39.43 -29.80 2.44
N TYR A 144 38.29 -30.21 1.87
CA TYR A 144 38.18 -31.43 1.09
C TYR A 144 38.96 -31.33 -0.22
N ASP A 145 38.75 -30.25 -0.97
CA ASP A 145 39.48 -29.95 -2.20
C ASP A 145 39.33 -28.46 -2.52
N ALA A 146 40.45 -27.72 -2.46
CA ALA A 146 40.47 -26.27 -2.66
C ALA A 146 40.02 -25.83 -4.07
N THR A 147 39.99 -26.75 -5.04
CA THR A 147 39.49 -26.49 -6.41
C THR A 147 37.96 -26.54 -6.52
N LYS A 148 37.27 -27.13 -5.53
CA LYS A 148 35.80 -27.21 -5.53
C LYS A 148 35.19 -25.84 -5.24
N LEU A 149 34.12 -25.53 -5.96
CA LEU A 149 33.39 -24.28 -5.87
C LEU A 149 32.23 -24.38 -4.87
N VAL A 150 31.91 -23.27 -4.23
CA VAL A 150 30.73 -23.09 -3.39
C VAL A 150 29.94 -21.92 -3.95
N ASN A 151 28.81 -22.23 -4.58
CA ASN A 151 27.78 -21.24 -4.87
C ASN A 151 26.79 -21.17 -3.70
N ILE A 152 26.29 -19.98 -3.39
CA ILE A 152 25.21 -19.78 -2.43
C ILE A 152 24.04 -19.06 -3.09
N CYS A 153 22.82 -19.55 -2.88
CA CYS A 153 21.60 -18.86 -3.27
C CYS A 153 21.19 -17.89 -2.16
N LEU A 154 20.96 -16.62 -2.50
CA LEU A 154 20.65 -15.56 -1.54
C LEU A 154 19.30 -14.92 -1.84
N PRO A 155 18.48 -14.57 -0.83
CA PRO A 155 17.28 -13.79 -1.05
C PRO A 155 17.65 -12.38 -1.57
N GLY A 156 16.74 -11.74 -2.31
CA GLY A 156 16.91 -10.36 -2.77
C GLY A 156 16.84 -9.34 -1.61
N MET A 157 17.93 -8.63 -1.35
CA MET A 157 18.05 -7.63 -0.29
C MET A 157 18.32 -6.25 -0.88
N THR A 158 17.58 -5.21 -0.45
CA THR A 158 17.86 -3.80 -0.83
C THR A 158 18.70 -3.05 0.22
N GLY A 159 19.19 -3.77 1.24
CA GLY A 159 19.89 -3.23 2.40
C GLY A 159 19.93 -4.23 3.55
N VAL A 160 20.60 -3.87 4.65
CA VAL A 160 20.52 -4.65 5.90
C VAL A 160 19.07 -4.63 6.39
N GLN A 161 18.49 -5.80 6.61
CA GLN A 161 17.06 -5.97 6.90
C GLN A 161 16.11 -5.48 5.78
N GLY A 162 16.61 -5.39 4.54
CA GLY A 162 15.86 -4.95 3.37
C GLY A 162 15.15 -6.08 2.61
N SER A 163 14.85 -7.22 3.25
CA SER A 163 14.13 -8.32 2.59
C SER A 163 12.64 -8.00 2.49
N VAL A 164 12.06 -8.08 1.29
CA VAL A 164 10.60 -8.02 1.12
C VAL A 164 9.94 -9.27 1.72
N GLY A 165 10.53 -10.45 1.53
CA GLY A 165 10.02 -11.73 2.07
C GLY A 165 10.30 -11.98 3.56
N GLY A 166 10.87 -11.01 4.28
CA GLY A 166 11.19 -11.13 5.71
C GLY A 166 12.43 -11.96 6.07
N GLU A 167 13.24 -12.39 5.10
CA GLU A 167 14.48 -13.16 5.29
C GLU A 167 15.68 -12.31 5.71
N ASN A 168 15.50 -11.57 6.81
CA ASN A 168 16.48 -10.59 7.28
C ASN A 168 17.73 -11.21 7.94
N TRP A 169 17.82 -12.54 8.01
CA TRP A 169 19.04 -13.27 8.41
C TRP A 169 20.23 -13.00 7.47
N CYS A 170 19.96 -12.70 6.20
CA CYS A 170 20.97 -12.57 5.17
C CYS A 170 21.64 -11.18 5.19
N VAL A 171 22.97 -11.15 5.38
CA VAL A 171 23.78 -9.93 5.26
C VAL A 171 24.89 -10.20 4.25
N TYR A 172 24.76 -9.62 3.05
CA TYR A 172 25.68 -9.90 1.93
C TYR A 172 27.15 -9.65 2.26
N ALA A 173 27.45 -8.57 3.01
CA ALA A 173 28.82 -8.26 3.44
C ALA A 173 29.47 -9.41 4.21
N ASP A 174 28.71 -10.00 5.13
CA ASP A 174 29.21 -11.06 6.03
C ASP A 174 29.40 -12.40 5.31
N LEU A 175 28.74 -12.59 4.15
CA LEU A 175 28.80 -13.82 3.36
C LEU A 175 29.81 -13.75 2.21
N ASN A 176 30.37 -12.56 1.91
CA ASN A 176 31.31 -12.36 0.78
C ASN A 176 32.51 -13.30 0.84
N ASP A 177 33.03 -13.61 2.04
CA ASP A 177 34.22 -14.44 2.22
C ASP A 177 33.90 -15.94 2.27
N TYR A 178 32.63 -16.31 2.32
CA TYR A 178 32.16 -17.69 2.50
C TYR A 178 31.49 -18.27 1.24
N CYS A 179 31.83 -17.74 0.07
CA CYS A 179 31.43 -18.27 -1.23
C CYS A 179 32.44 -17.94 -2.33
N ASP A 180 32.43 -18.75 -3.39
CA ASP A 180 33.11 -18.43 -4.66
C ASP A 180 32.20 -17.61 -5.56
N THR A 181 30.91 -17.96 -5.59
CA THR A 181 29.86 -17.24 -6.32
C THR A 181 28.60 -17.16 -5.49
N ALA A 182 27.78 -16.14 -5.75
CA ALA A 182 26.48 -15.98 -5.14
C ALA A 182 25.43 -15.73 -6.22
N ALA A 183 24.34 -16.48 -6.19
CA ALA A 183 23.20 -16.24 -7.06
C ALA A 183 22.07 -15.59 -6.24
N ILE A 184 21.79 -14.32 -6.53
CA ILE A 184 20.75 -13.59 -5.81
C ILE A 184 19.42 -13.86 -6.49
N MET A 185 18.48 -14.47 -5.75
CA MET A 185 17.13 -14.82 -6.18
C MET A 185 16.24 -13.58 -6.24
N SER A 186 16.54 -12.69 -7.19
CA SER A 186 15.80 -11.44 -7.41
C SER A 186 14.57 -11.66 -8.31
N TYR A 187 13.79 -12.68 -7.97
CA TYR A 187 12.50 -13.04 -8.56
C TYR A 187 11.51 -13.50 -7.48
N GLY A 188 10.22 -13.50 -7.82
CA GLY A 188 9.16 -13.89 -6.88
C GLY A 188 8.56 -12.73 -6.09
N MET A 189 8.78 -11.49 -6.52
CA MET A 189 8.08 -10.32 -5.97
C MET A 189 6.58 -10.40 -6.29
N ALA A 190 6.24 -10.63 -7.56
CA ALA A 190 4.91 -11.10 -7.94
C ALA A 190 4.90 -12.63 -8.03
N TRP A 191 3.88 -13.25 -7.42
CA TRP A 191 3.73 -14.70 -7.31
C TRP A 191 2.25 -15.11 -7.33
N ALA A 192 1.95 -16.41 -7.26
CA ALA A 192 0.59 -16.95 -7.40
C ALA A 192 -0.48 -16.19 -6.59
N GLY A 193 -0.17 -15.82 -5.34
CA GLY A 193 -1.08 -15.16 -4.41
C GLY A 193 -0.92 -13.65 -4.28
N SER A 194 0.03 -13.01 -4.98
CA SER A 194 0.17 -11.55 -4.97
C SER A 194 -0.88 -10.87 -5.87
N ALA A 195 -0.97 -9.54 -5.82
CA ALA A 195 -1.60 -8.83 -6.93
C ALA A 195 -0.81 -9.04 -8.24
N PRO A 196 -1.48 -8.94 -9.41
CA PRO A 196 -0.84 -9.10 -10.71
C PRO A 196 0.22 -8.03 -10.97
N GLY A 197 1.40 -8.46 -11.42
CA GLY A 197 2.53 -7.58 -11.74
C GLY A 197 3.76 -8.33 -12.26
N PRO A 198 4.86 -7.63 -12.53
CA PRO A 198 6.11 -8.25 -12.98
C PRO A 198 6.73 -9.12 -11.90
N VAL A 199 7.25 -10.31 -12.28
CA VAL A 199 7.92 -11.24 -11.34
C VAL A 199 9.13 -10.59 -10.64
N SER A 200 9.83 -9.73 -11.37
CA SER A 200 11.00 -8.97 -10.91
C SER A 200 10.85 -7.50 -11.36
N PRO A 201 10.14 -6.65 -10.60
CA PRO A 201 9.98 -5.24 -10.94
C PRO A 201 11.32 -4.51 -10.98
N ARG A 202 11.44 -3.53 -11.88
CA ARG A 202 12.68 -2.77 -12.11
C ARG A 202 13.24 -2.14 -10.83
N ASP A 203 12.43 -1.41 -10.07
CA ASP A 203 12.90 -0.67 -8.90
C ASP A 203 13.47 -1.60 -7.83
N TRP A 204 12.88 -2.79 -7.70
CA TRP A 204 13.35 -3.80 -6.78
C TRP A 204 14.68 -4.41 -7.25
N LEU A 205 14.81 -4.72 -8.54
CA LEU A 205 16.08 -5.17 -9.12
C LEU A 205 17.17 -4.12 -8.93
N GLU A 206 16.90 -2.86 -9.26
CA GLU A 206 17.87 -1.78 -9.10
C GLU A 206 18.29 -1.61 -7.63
N GLY A 207 17.32 -1.59 -6.70
CA GLY A 207 17.61 -1.52 -5.27
C GLY A 207 18.44 -2.71 -4.75
N ILE A 208 18.19 -3.93 -5.25
CA ILE A 208 18.98 -5.11 -4.87
C ILE A 208 20.42 -4.96 -5.33
N TYR A 209 20.65 -4.65 -6.61
CA TYR A 209 22.00 -4.70 -7.17
C TYR A 209 22.82 -3.44 -6.87
N ASP A 210 22.19 -2.28 -6.68
CA ASP A 210 22.86 -1.09 -6.15
C ASP A 210 23.38 -1.36 -4.72
N TYR A 211 22.60 -2.04 -3.88
CA TYR A 211 23.07 -2.50 -2.57
C TYR A 211 24.16 -3.58 -2.70
N ALA A 212 23.90 -4.64 -3.47
CA ALA A 212 24.78 -5.81 -3.53
C ALA A 212 26.22 -5.45 -3.93
N VAL A 213 26.41 -4.62 -4.96
CA VAL A 213 27.75 -4.21 -5.42
C VAL A 213 28.48 -3.29 -4.44
N SER A 214 27.76 -2.66 -3.51
CA SER A 214 28.37 -1.81 -2.47
C SER A 214 28.96 -2.61 -1.31
N VAL A 215 28.55 -3.88 -1.14
CA VAL A 215 28.91 -4.70 0.03
C VAL A 215 29.49 -6.08 -0.31
N MET A 216 29.32 -6.57 -1.53
CA MET A 216 29.85 -7.86 -1.99
C MET A 216 30.58 -7.68 -3.32
N SER A 217 31.63 -8.48 -3.54
CA SER A 217 32.46 -8.40 -4.75
C SER A 217 31.62 -8.67 -6.02
N PRO A 218 31.49 -7.70 -6.95
CA PRO A 218 30.63 -7.86 -8.14
C PRO A 218 30.97 -9.07 -9.01
N ASP A 219 32.26 -9.40 -9.16
CA ASP A 219 32.74 -10.54 -9.96
C ASP A 219 32.31 -11.93 -9.39
N LYS A 220 31.72 -11.98 -8.18
CA LYS A 220 31.11 -13.18 -7.57
C LYS A 220 29.61 -13.31 -7.82
N ILE A 221 28.93 -12.21 -8.13
CA ILE A 221 27.47 -12.13 -8.07
C ILE A 221 26.87 -12.49 -9.43
N PHE A 222 25.91 -13.41 -9.44
CA PHE A 222 24.99 -13.61 -10.54
C PHE A 222 23.67 -12.89 -10.29
N MET A 223 23.18 -12.18 -11.31
CA MET A 223 21.83 -11.63 -11.31
C MET A 223 20.79 -12.73 -11.55
N GLY A 224 19.94 -13.02 -10.56
CA GLY A 224 18.84 -13.97 -10.72
C GLY A 224 17.76 -13.42 -11.64
N LEU A 225 17.32 -14.20 -12.61
CA LEU A 225 16.23 -13.83 -13.51
C LEU A 225 15.24 -14.98 -13.66
N PRO A 226 13.91 -14.70 -13.67
CA PRO A 226 12.91 -15.72 -13.88
C PRO A 226 12.80 -16.08 -15.37
N ALA A 227 12.73 -17.37 -15.68
CA ALA A 227 12.39 -17.90 -17.01
C ALA A 227 10.87 -18.13 -17.19
N TYR A 228 10.08 -17.63 -16.25
CA TYR A 228 8.65 -17.89 -16.14
C TYR A 228 7.87 -16.60 -15.85
N GLY A 229 6.57 -16.71 -15.98
CA GLY A 229 5.58 -15.68 -15.71
C GLY A 229 4.41 -16.20 -14.90
N TRP A 230 3.38 -15.38 -14.77
CA TRP A 230 2.15 -15.71 -14.04
C TRP A 230 0.93 -15.20 -14.78
N ASN A 231 -0.13 -15.99 -14.74
CA ASN A 231 -1.44 -15.66 -15.25
C ASN A 231 -2.46 -15.60 -14.12
N TRP A 232 -2.87 -14.40 -13.71
CA TRP A 232 -3.80 -14.19 -12.61
C TRP A 232 -5.23 -14.09 -13.09
N ARG A 233 -6.05 -15.08 -12.72
CA ARG A 233 -7.49 -15.07 -12.97
C ARG A 233 -8.15 -14.00 -12.12
N ILE A 234 -8.78 -13.02 -12.76
CA ILE A 234 -9.40 -11.85 -12.10
C ILE A 234 -10.89 -11.71 -12.40
N HIS A 235 -11.57 -12.78 -12.80
CA HIS A 235 -13.01 -12.77 -13.10
C HIS A 235 -13.88 -13.23 -11.92
N ASP A 236 -13.28 -13.80 -10.88
CA ASP A 236 -13.96 -14.21 -9.65
C ASP A 236 -12.96 -14.39 -8.49
N THR A 237 -13.47 -14.61 -7.28
CA THR A 237 -12.66 -14.91 -6.10
C THR A 237 -12.02 -16.31 -6.20
N PRO A 238 -10.83 -16.54 -5.60
CA PRO A 238 -10.22 -17.87 -5.56
C PRO A 238 -11.16 -18.94 -4.99
N GLU A 239 -11.92 -18.60 -3.95
CA GLU A 239 -12.88 -19.49 -3.30
C GLU A 239 -13.98 -19.94 -4.27
N ASN A 240 -14.59 -19.01 -5.01
CA ASN A 240 -15.61 -19.33 -6.01
C ASN A 240 -15.06 -20.17 -7.17
N LEU A 241 -13.77 -20.02 -7.48
CA LEU A 241 -13.08 -20.79 -8.52
C LEU A 241 -12.58 -22.16 -8.01
N GLY A 242 -12.67 -22.44 -6.71
CA GLY A 242 -12.14 -23.68 -6.11
C GLY A 242 -10.62 -23.77 -6.15
N ILE A 243 -9.91 -22.64 -6.13
CA ILE A 243 -8.45 -22.56 -6.19
C ILE A 243 -7.87 -21.82 -4.99
N THR A 244 -6.64 -22.15 -4.59
CA THR A 244 -5.96 -21.46 -3.48
C THR A 244 -5.48 -20.06 -3.86
N TYR A 245 -4.98 -19.90 -5.09
CA TYR A 245 -4.36 -18.66 -5.57
C TYR A 245 -4.87 -18.30 -6.96
N ARG A 246 -4.97 -17.00 -7.25
CA ARG A 246 -5.44 -16.49 -8.56
C ARG A 246 -4.45 -16.78 -9.68
N GLY A 247 -3.15 -16.77 -9.37
CA GLY A 247 -2.05 -16.90 -10.32
C GLY A 247 -1.68 -18.35 -10.63
N VAL A 248 -1.51 -18.63 -11.92
CA VAL A 248 -0.94 -19.89 -12.44
C VAL A 248 0.39 -19.59 -13.13
N SER A 249 1.45 -20.34 -12.80
CA SER A 249 2.76 -20.13 -13.41
C SER A 249 2.75 -20.53 -14.89
N ASN A 250 3.35 -19.69 -15.73
CA ASN A 250 3.42 -19.89 -17.17
C ASN A 250 4.87 -19.86 -17.65
N THR A 251 5.21 -20.84 -18.48
CA THR A 251 6.41 -20.77 -19.34
C THR A 251 6.19 -19.77 -20.48
N TYR A 252 7.25 -19.33 -21.16
CA TYR A 252 7.11 -18.47 -22.36
C TYR A 252 6.14 -19.05 -23.39
N TYR A 253 6.19 -20.36 -23.64
CA TYR A 253 5.32 -21.02 -24.61
C TYR A 253 3.86 -21.13 -24.16
N ALA A 254 3.63 -21.24 -22.85
CA ALA A 254 2.28 -21.18 -22.31
C ALA A 254 1.69 -19.77 -22.50
N ALA A 255 2.49 -18.72 -22.25
CA ALA A 255 2.09 -17.34 -22.55
C ALA A 255 1.83 -17.13 -24.04
N LYS A 256 2.69 -17.66 -24.92
CA LYS A 256 2.47 -17.66 -26.37
C LYS A 256 1.14 -18.31 -26.75
N TYR A 257 0.78 -19.43 -26.15
CA TYR A 257 -0.50 -20.12 -26.43
C TYR A 257 -1.73 -19.32 -25.98
N TRP A 258 -1.64 -18.55 -24.90
CA TRP A 258 -2.67 -17.55 -24.58
C TRP A 258 -2.76 -16.48 -25.68
N MET A 259 -1.62 -15.93 -26.13
CA MET A 259 -1.60 -14.87 -27.14
C MET A 259 -2.07 -15.34 -28.52
N THR A 260 -1.84 -16.60 -28.88
CA THR A 260 -2.26 -17.15 -30.17
C THR A 260 -3.66 -17.77 -30.13
N GLY A 261 -4.39 -17.65 -29.02
CA GLY A 261 -5.74 -18.22 -28.88
C GLY A 261 -5.75 -19.74 -28.90
N VAL A 262 -4.69 -20.41 -28.43
CA VAL A 262 -4.70 -21.87 -28.21
C VAL A 262 -5.35 -22.22 -26.88
N TYR A 263 -5.22 -21.32 -25.90
CA TYR A 263 -5.80 -21.50 -24.57
C TYR A 263 -7.07 -20.67 -24.36
N ASN A 264 -7.95 -21.21 -23.53
CA ASN A 264 -9.11 -20.52 -22.96
C ASN A 264 -9.34 -20.98 -21.50
N PHE A 265 -10.29 -20.38 -20.79
CA PHE A 265 -10.59 -20.67 -19.39
C PHE A 265 -11.56 -21.83 -19.18
N THR A 266 -12.14 -22.40 -20.25
CA THR A 266 -13.02 -23.57 -20.21
C THR A 266 -12.28 -24.88 -20.51
N GLY A 267 -11.01 -24.95 -20.08
CA GLY A 267 -10.17 -26.14 -20.23
C GLY A 267 -9.72 -26.38 -21.66
N ASP A 268 -9.48 -25.29 -22.41
CA ASP A 268 -9.07 -25.29 -23.82
C ASP A 268 -10.09 -26.01 -24.72
N ALA A 269 -11.37 -25.82 -24.40
CA ALA A 269 -12.52 -26.40 -25.09
C ALA A 269 -13.69 -25.41 -25.13
N PRO A 270 -14.71 -25.59 -26.01
CA PRO A 270 -15.95 -24.80 -25.95
C PRO A 270 -16.60 -24.82 -24.55
N PRO A 271 -17.39 -23.81 -24.18
CA PRO A 271 -17.98 -22.81 -25.08
C PRO A 271 -17.16 -21.53 -25.27
N GLN A 272 -16.16 -21.25 -24.43
CA GLN A 272 -15.41 -20.01 -24.56
C GLN A 272 -14.64 -19.96 -25.89
N PRO A 273 -14.71 -18.85 -26.66
CA PRO A 273 -14.03 -18.75 -27.94
C PRO A 273 -12.51 -18.78 -27.80
N PHE A 274 -11.82 -19.12 -28.89
CA PHE A 274 -10.36 -19.12 -28.98
C PHE A 274 -9.89 -17.84 -29.64
N ILE A 275 -9.53 -16.83 -28.85
CA ILE A 275 -9.23 -15.48 -29.36
C ILE A 275 -7.73 -15.23 -29.26
N PRO A 276 -7.05 -14.86 -30.37
CA PRO A 276 -5.70 -14.30 -30.32
C PRO A 276 -5.70 -12.92 -29.68
N ILE A 277 -4.71 -12.64 -28.82
CA ILE A 277 -4.70 -11.46 -27.94
C ILE A 277 -3.36 -10.74 -28.08
N VAL A 278 -3.43 -9.42 -28.15
CA VAL A 278 -2.24 -8.57 -28.20
C VAL A 278 -1.51 -8.60 -26.86
N ALA A 279 -0.20 -8.79 -26.90
CA ALA A 279 0.67 -8.50 -25.77
C ALA A 279 1.25 -7.09 -25.89
N TYR A 280 1.44 -6.47 -24.73
CA TYR A 280 1.99 -5.14 -24.54
C TYR A 280 3.39 -5.26 -23.95
N TRP A 281 4.23 -4.26 -24.22
CA TRP A 281 5.53 -4.12 -23.59
C TRP A 281 5.46 -3.08 -22.45
N ASP A 282 5.72 -3.49 -21.22
CA ASP A 282 5.92 -2.54 -20.11
C ASP A 282 7.33 -1.96 -20.23
N ASP A 283 7.42 -0.77 -20.83
CA ASP A 283 8.72 -0.16 -21.10
C ASP A 283 9.51 0.21 -19.83
N TYR A 284 8.86 0.33 -18.68
CA TYR A 284 9.58 0.61 -17.45
C TYR A 284 10.18 -0.66 -16.85
N ASN A 285 9.34 -1.69 -16.67
CA ASN A 285 9.76 -2.96 -16.07
C ASN A 285 10.50 -3.88 -17.06
N LYS A 286 10.50 -3.52 -18.35
CA LYS A 286 11.14 -4.24 -19.45
C LYS A 286 10.65 -5.67 -19.54
N VAL A 287 9.33 -5.84 -19.49
CA VAL A 287 8.66 -7.15 -19.48
C VAL A 287 7.36 -7.11 -20.30
N PRO A 288 7.04 -8.16 -21.06
CA PRO A 288 5.78 -8.24 -21.74
C PRO A 288 4.64 -8.65 -20.80
N TRP A 289 3.44 -8.17 -21.12
CA TRP A 289 2.20 -8.52 -20.43
C TRP A 289 1.01 -8.55 -21.37
N ALA A 290 -0.08 -9.18 -20.97
CA ALA A 290 -1.29 -9.30 -21.78
C ALA A 290 -2.54 -9.35 -20.90
N LEU A 291 -3.70 -9.15 -21.53
CA LEU A 291 -5.01 -9.21 -20.90
C LEU A 291 -5.91 -10.28 -21.55
N PRO A 292 -5.70 -11.57 -21.23
CA PRO A 292 -6.50 -12.63 -21.81
C PRO A 292 -8.00 -12.47 -21.54
N HIS A 293 -8.82 -12.50 -22.60
CA HIS A 293 -10.28 -12.41 -22.55
C HIS A 293 -10.86 -11.15 -21.89
N VAL A 294 -10.07 -10.06 -21.83
CA VAL A 294 -10.56 -8.73 -21.46
C VAL A 294 -11.05 -8.01 -22.70
N TYR A 295 -12.28 -7.49 -22.64
CA TYR A 295 -12.96 -6.80 -23.72
C TYR A 295 -12.92 -5.28 -23.57
N ASP A 296 -12.76 -4.80 -22.33
CA ASP A 296 -12.50 -3.39 -22.06
C ASP A 296 -11.70 -3.20 -20.78
N TYR A 297 -10.89 -2.15 -20.74
CA TYR A 297 -9.97 -1.85 -19.66
C TYR A 297 -9.84 -0.33 -19.47
N MET A 298 -9.99 0.13 -18.23
CA MET A 298 -9.96 1.55 -17.89
C MET A 298 -9.15 1.77 -16.63
N GLU A 299 -8.35 2.84 -16.58
CA GLU A 299 -7.72 3.35 -15.36
C GLU A 299 -8.60 4.42 -14.70
N GLY A 300 -8.32 4.79 -13.45
CA GLY A 300 -9.12 5.81 -12.74
C GLY A 300 -9.21 7.14 -13.49
N TRP A 301 -8.21 7.50 -14.29
CA TRP A 301 -8.24 8.74 -15.08
C TRP A 301 -9.12 8.70 -16.32
N ASP A 302 -9.51 7.50 -16.76
CA ASP A 302 -10.37 7.26 -17.93
C ASP A 302 -11.86 7.40 -17.60
N ALA A 303 -12.20 7.77 -16.35
CA ALA A 303 -13.55 8.19 -15.99
C ALA A 303 -14.01 9.32 -16.93
N VAL A 304 -15.19 9.16 -17.52
CA VAL A 304 -15.81 10.15 -18.42
C VAL A 304 -16.33 11.37 -17.65
N SER A 305 -16.64 11.19 -16.38
CA SER A 305 -16.97 12.26 -15.43
C SER A 305 -16.63 11.82 -14.01
N TRP A 306 -16.28 12.78 -13.14
CA TRP A 306 -16.18 12.56 -11.70
C TRP A 306 -16.49 13.85 -10.94
N GLU A 307 -16.96 13.71 -9.71
CA GLU A 307 -17.34 14.83 -8.84
C GLU A 307 -16.38 14.95 -7.65
N TYR A 308 -16.01 16.19 -7.30
CA TYR A 308 -15.27 16.48 -6.07
C TYR A 308 -16.07 15.96 -4.85
N PRO A 309 -15.45 15.35 -3.82
CA PRO A 309 -14.03 15.37 -3.47
C PRO A 309 -13.13 14.29 -4.10
N LEU A 310 -13.55 13.61 -5.17
CA LEU A 310 -12.62 12.75 -5.90
C LEU A 310 -11.54 13.56 -6.61
N LEU A 311 -10.29 13.17 -6.37
CA LEU A 311 -9.08 13.77 -6.91
C LEU A 311 -8.32 12.73 -7.73
N LYS A 312 -7.71 13.20 -8.82
CA LYS A 312 -6.78 12.40 -9.63
C LYS A 312 -5.42 12.30 -8.93
N GLY A 313 -4.89 11.09 -8.86
CA GLY A 313 -3.55 10.84 -8.35
C GLY A 313 -2.80 9.79 -9.17
N VAL A 314 -1.51 9.65 -8.90
CA VAL A 314 -0.66 8.58 -9.42
C VAL A 314 0.10 7.94 -8.27
N TYR A 315 0.05 6.62 -8.17
CA TYR A 315 0.81 5.87 -7.16
C TYR A 315 1.36 4.59 -7.76
N ASN A 316 2.66 4.34 -7.56
CA ASN A 316 3.36 3.24 -8.20
C ASN A 316 3.05 3.14 -9.70
N ARG A 317 3.06 4.30 -10.37
CA ARG A 317 2.74 4.49 -11.80
C ARG A 317 1.29 4.21 -12.21
N ARG A 318 0.40 3.85 -11.29
CA ARG A 318 -1.03 3.65 -11.56
C ARG A 318 -1.80 4.95 -11.36
N ARG A 319 -2.65 5.27 -12.33
CA ARG A 319 -3.56 6.42 -12.30
C ARG A 319 -4.82 6.02 -11.55
N TYR A 320 -5.16 6.78 -10.50
CA TYR A 320 -6.33 6.49 -9.68
C TYR A 320 -7.18 7.73 -9.42
N LEU A 321 -8.43 7.50 -8.99
CA LEU A 321 -9.30 8.48 -8.33
C LEU A 321 -9.47 8.11 -6.85
N THR A 322 -9.40 9.08 -5.94
CA THR A 322 -9.68 8.87 -4.50
C THR A 322 -10.15 10.17 -3.86
N SER A 323 -10.78 10.10 -2.69
CA SER A 323 -11.09 11.25 -1.84
C SER A 323 -10.39 11.13 -0.50
N TYR A 324 -9.99 12.25 0.09
CA TYR A 324 -9.32 12.27 1.40
C TYR A 324 -10.18 12.92 2.50
N GLY A 325 -11.43 13.27 2.18
CA GLY A 325 -12.41 13.86 3.07
C GLY A 325 -13.81 13.74 2.46
N LYS A 326 -14.83 13.98 3.29
CA LYS A 326 -16.24 14.01 2.88
C LYS A 326 -16.70 15.46 2.76
N GLU A 327 -17.53 15.73 1.76
CA GLU A 327 -18.26 16.98 1.62
C GLU A 327 -19.73 16.76 1.91
N GLN A 328 -20.46 17.83 2.20
CA GLN A 328 -21.91 17.76 2.23
C GLN A 328 -22.44 17.91 0.80
N LYS A 329 -23.29 16.97 0.37
CA LYS A 329 -24.09 17.13 -0.84
C LYS A 329 -25.51 17.50 -0.42
N ALA A 330 -25.98 18.65 -0.87
CA ALA A 330 -27.27 19.22 -0.52
C ALA A 330 -28.14 19.39 -1.78
N GLU A 331 -29.37 18.89 -1.74
CA GLU A 331 -30.33 18.93 -2.83
C GLU A 331 -31.57 19.71 -2.41
N PHE A 332 -32.03 20.57 -3.31
CA PHE A 332 -33.20 21.41 -3.11
C PHE A 332 -34.19 21.16 -4.25
N GLY A 333 -35.48 21.09 -3.92
CA GLY A 333 -36.55 21.22 -4.89
C GLY A 333 -36.65 22.64 -5.43
N THR A 334 -37.87 23.10 -5.73
CA THR A 334 -38.09 24.51 -6.10
C THR A 334 -37.75 25.41 -4.92
N ILE A 335 -36.78 26.31 -5.09
CA ILE A 335 -36.41 27.33 -4.09
C ILE A 335 -37.33 28.53 -4.28
N TYR A 336 -38.14 28.84 -3.26
CA TYR A 336 -39.05 29.98 -3.24
C TYR A 336 -38.39 31.22 -2.62
N ILE A 337 -37.56 30.99 -1.60
CA ILE A 337 -36.80 32.03 -0.91
C ILE A 337 -35.35 31.55 -0.79
N ASP A 338 -34.40 32.39 -1.17
CA ASP A 338 -32.96 32.20 -0.93
C ASP A 338 -32.43 33.46 -0.26
N ARG A 339 -32.16 33.38 1.04
CA ARG A 339 -31.81 34.54 1.86
C ARG A 339 -30.46 34.32 2.52
N ASN A 340 -29.59 35.34 2.45
CA ASN A 340 -28.30 35.34 3.15
C ASN A 340 -28.45 35.65 4.65
N GLY A 341 -27.32 35.63 5.37
CA GLY A 341 -27.26 35.83 6.81
C GLY A 341 -27.28 37.29 7.26
N VAL A 342 -27.76 38.24 6.44
CA VAL A 342 -27.88 39.65 6.84
C VAL A 342 -29.27 39.91 7.46
N PRO A 343 -29.35 40.28 8.75
CA PRO A 343 -30.63 40.42 9.45
C PRO A 343 -31.36 41.73 9.17
N ASP A 344 -32.69 41.71 9.25
CA ASP A 344 -33.52 42.93 9.18
C ASP A 344 -33.51 43.70 10.51
N LYS A 345 -33.44 42.96 11.62
CA LYS A 345 -33.41 43.49 12.98
C LYS A 345 -32.47 42.63 13.82
N TYR A 346 -31.71 43.27 14.71
CA TYR A 346 -30.89 42.57 15.69
C TYR A 346 -30.79 43.36 16.99
N GLU A 347 -30.51 42.66 18.09
CA GLU A 347 -30.34 43.20 19.44
C GLU A 347 -29.08 42.57 20.07
N GLY A 348 -28.38 43.31 20.93
CA GLY A 348 -27.13 42.85 21.56
C GLY A 348 -25.89 42.90 20.66
N ASN A 349 -24.82 42.17 21.03
CA ASN A 349 -23.60 42.09 20.25
C ASN A 349 -23.76 41.08 19.10
N VAL A 350 -24.08 41.55 17.90
CA VAL A 350 -24.14 40.73 16.68
C VAL A 350 -23.05 41.17 15.71
N ILE A 351 -22.22 40.21 15.29
CA ILE A 351 -21.20 40.41 14.28
C ILE A 351 -21.86 40.13 12.93
N ILE A 352 -21.86 41.11 12.02
CA ILE A 352 -22.52 41.03 10.70
C ILE A 352 -21.49 41.30 9.62
N THR A 353 -21.50 40.49 8.56
CA THR A 353 -20.80 40.72 7.30
C THR A 353 -21.80 40.78 6.16
N ASP A 354 -21.33 40.90 4.92
CA ASP A 354 -22.21 40.94 3.74
C ASP A 354 -22.96 39.61 3.49
N GLU A 355 -22.53 38.52 4.12
CA GLU A 355 -23.06 37.17 3.86
C GLU A 355 -23.52 36.42 5.13
N MET A 356 -23.05 36.81 6.32
CA MET A 356 -23.35 36.09 7.56
C MET A 356 -23.57 36.99 8.77
N ALA A 357 -24.22 36.42 9.79
CA ALA A 357 -24.27 36.95 11.13
C ALA A 357 -23.79 35.93 12.16
N SER A 358 -23.22 36.41 13.26
CA SER A 358 -22.82 35.59 14.40
C SER A 358 -23.18 36.30 15.70
N LEU A 359 -23.74 35.56 16.65
CA LEU A 359 -24.04 36.07 17.98
C LEU A 359 -22.73 36.17 18.78
N GLY A 360 -22.42 37.36 19.29
CA GLY A 360 -21.20 37.66 20.03
C GLY A 360 -21.35 37.53 21.56
N ASP A 361 -22.58 37.45 22.06
CA ASP A 361 -22.91 37.16 23.45
C ASP A 361 -24.23 36.38 23.56
N ASP A 362 -24.60 35.97 24.78
CA ASP A 362 -25.75 35.13 25.08
C ASP A 362 -27.10 35.89 25.08
N GLN A 363 -27.07 37.23 25.07
CA GLN A 363 -28.25 38.10 25.01
C GLN A 363 -28.55 38.58 23.59
N ALA A 364 -27.63 38.32 22.65
CA ALA A 364 -27.75 38.74 21.28
C ALA A 364 -28.82 37.92 20.51
N SER A 365 -29.52 38.61 19.60
CA SER A 365 -30.50 37.98 18.69
C SER A 365 -30.57 38.70 17.36
N ALA A 366 -30.97 37.98 16.31
CA ALA A 366 -31.16 38.53 14.97
C ALA A 366 -32.38 37.91 14.27
N GLU A 367 -33.14 38.71 13.52
CA GLU A 367 -34.39 38.36 12.85
C GLU A 367 -34.31 38.63 11.34
N TYR A 368 -34.90 37.72 10.56
CA TYR A 368 -34.89 37.68 9.11
C TYR A 368 -36.31 37.42 8.58
N ARG A 369 -36.95 38.43 8.00
CA ARG A 369 -38.35 38.42 7.52
C ARG A 369 -38.50 38.09 6.05
N PHE A 370 -39.28 37.07 5.72
CA PHE A 370 -39.55 36.68 4.34
C PHE A 370 -41.05 36.62 4.06
N GLU A 371 -41.43 36.72 2.79
CA GLU A 371 -42.82 36.74 2.36
C GLU A 371 -43.16 35.43 1.64
N ILE A 372 -44.25 34.79 2.04
CA ILE A 372 -44.85 33.65 1.34
C ILE A 372 -46.03 34.15 0.52
N THR A 373 -46.02 33.85 -0.78
CA THR A 373 -47.02 34.35 -1.74
C THR A 373 -48.19 33.39 -1.96
N GLU A 374 -48.05 32.13 -1.55
CA GLU A 374 -49.10 31.11 -1.62
C GLU A 374 -49.01 30.25 -0.37
N ALA A 375 -50.13 30.02 0.33
CA ALA A 375 -50.14 29.16 1.49
C ALA A 375 -49.88 27.70 1.08
N GLY A 376 -48.99 27.00 1.77
CA GLY A 376 -48.55 25.67 1.35
C GLY A 376 -47.58 24.99 2.30
N TYR A 377 -47.10 23.82 1.91
CA TYR A 377 -46.12 23.03 2.65
C TYR A 377 -44.72 23.26 2.09
N TYR A 378 -43.77 23.55 2.96
CA TYR A 378 -42.40 23.89 2.61
C TYR A 378 -41.38 23.16 3.49
N ASP A 379 -40.19 22.95 2.96
CA ASP A 379 -39.00 22.65 3.74
C ASP A 379 -38.20 23.94 3.94
N ILE A 380 -37.70 24.15 5.15
CA ILE A 380 -36.81 25.26 5.49
C ILE A 380 -35.45 24.70 5.89
N ALA A 381 -34.43 25.06 5.13
CA ALA A 381 -33.05 24.69 5.37
C ALA A 381 -32.24 25.92 5.79
N VAL A 382 -31.45 25.81 6.84
CA VAL A 382 -30.58 26.89 7.34
C VAL A 382 -29.14 26.57 7.00
N GLN A 383 -28.36 27.60 6.72
CA GLN A 383 -26.95 27.47 6.39
C GLN A 383 -26.12 27.95 7.58
N LEU A 384 -25.35 27.04 8.16
CA LEU A 384 -24.57 27.25 9.37
C LEU A 384 -23.09 26.91 9.14
N CYS A 385 -22.20 27.57 9.87
CA CYS A 385 -20.82 27.13 10.05
C CYS A 385 -20.51 27.15 11.54
N PHE A 386 -19.96 26.04 12.02
CA PHE A 386 -19.40 25.95 13.36
C PHE A 386 -17.89 26.17 13.20
N PRO A 387 -17.36 27.37 13.51
CA PRO A 387 -16.00 27.73 13.12
C PRO A 387 -14.92 27.12 14.01
N TYR A 388 -15.30 26.57 15.17
CA TYR A 388 -14.37 25.96 16.11
C TYR A 388 -15.06 25.05 17.14
N TRP A 389 -14.33 24.12 17.77
CA TRP A 389 -14.90 23.07 18.62
C TRP A 389 -15.68 23.59 19.85
N ASP A 390 -15.38 24.80 20.32
CA ASP A 390 -16.07 25.49 21.42
C ASP A 390 -17.07 26.55 20.91
N LYS A 391 -17.43 26.52 19.62
CA LYS A 391 -18.40 27.38 18.93
C LYS A 391 -19.41 26.47 18.24
N ASN A 392 -20.20 25.79 19.05
CA ASN A 392 -20.76 24.51 18.66
C ASN A 392 -22.28 24.37 18.85
N ALA A 393 -22.99 25.46 19.20
CA ALA A 393 -24.44 25.45 19.26
C ALA A 393 -25.08 26.80 18.95
N ILE A 394 -26.26 26.78 18.31
CA ILE A 394 -27.09 27.96 18.01
C ILE A 394 -28.56 27.56 18.05
N ILE A 395 -29.45 28.45 18.50
CA ILE A 395 -30.90 28.24 18.39
C ILE A 395 -31.41 29.05 17.21
N VAL A 396 -32.15 28.38 16.33
CA VAL A 396 -32.83 29.02 15.19
C VAL A 396 -34.32 28.76 15.31
N SER A 397 -35.12 29.81 15.14
CA SER A 397 -36.56 29.75 15.25
C SER A 397 -37.24 30.13 13.94
N LEU A 398 -38.36 29.47 13.64
CA LEU A 398 -39.30 29.83 12.58
C LEU A 398 -40.61 30.27 13.24
N ASP A 399 -41.01 31.53 13.08
CA ASP A 399 -42.21 32.11 13.70
C ASP A 399 -42.34 31.82 15.21
N GLY A 400 -41.20 31.77 15.90
CA GLY A 400 -41.12 31.48 17.34
C GLY A 400 -40.93 30.00 17.69
N GLU A 401 -41.21 29.06 16.79
CA GLU A 401 -40.89 27.64 17.00
C GLU A 401 -39.38 27.41 16.84
N SER A 402 -38.74 26.97 17.92
CA SER A 402 -37.28 26.97 18.02
C SER A 402 -36.68 25.58 17.88
N LYS A 403 -35.55 25.49 17.20
CA LYS A 403 -34.70 24.29 17.08
C LYS A 403 -33.26 24.63 17.46
N THR A 404 -32.70 23.85 18.37
CA THR A 404 -31.28 23.93 18.70
C THR A 404 -30.48 23.09 17.72
N PHE A 405 -29.48 23.71 17.09
CA PHE A 405 -28.44 23.03 16.34
C PHE A 405 -27.20 22.96 17.23
N SER A 406 -26.65 21.76 17.42
CA SER A 406 -25.44 21.57 18.20
C SER A 406 -24.59 20.45 17.61
N GLU A 407 -23.26 20.61 17.65
CA GLU A 407 -22.30 19.58 17.26
C GLU A 407 -21.28 19.36 18.38
N ASN A 408 -21.15 18.13 18.87
CA ASN A 408 -20.24 17.81 19.97
C ASN A 408 -19.16 16.81 19.56
N ARG A 409 -19.25 16.23 18.36
CA ARG A 409 -18.26 15.32 17.80
C ARG A 409 -17.08 16.16 17.33
N LEU A 410 -15.91 15.97 17.92
CA LEU A 410 -14.70 16.70 17.51
C LEU A 410 -14.29 16.40 16.06
N TRP A 411 -14.63 15.21 15.56
CA TRP A 411 -14.29 14.73 14.22
C TRP A 411 -15.32 15.08 13.13
N TRP A 412 -16.39 15.82 13.46
CA TRP A 412 -17.46 16.12 12.50
C TRP A 412 -16.90 16.65 11.17
N PRO A 413 -17.18 15.98 10.03
CA PRO A 413 -16.45 16.20 8.78
C PRO A 413 -16.66 17.60 8.17
N TYR A 414 -17.72 18.30 8.58
CA TYR A 414 -18.01 19.66 8.12
C TYR A 414 -17.55 20.73 9.11
N TRP A 415 -16.77 20.38 10.14
CA TRP A 415 -16.15 21.38 11.02
C TRP A 415 -15.44 22.45 10.20
N ARG A 416 -15.71 23.73 10.51
CA ARG A 416 -15.16 24.91 9.81
C ARG A 416 -15.63 25.06 8.36
N ARG A 417 -16.65 24.32 7.95
CA ARG A 417 -17.29 24.43 6.64
C ARG A 417 -18.71 24.91 6.80
N VAL A 418 -19.17 25.61 5.78
CA VAL A 418 -20.57 26.00 5.67
C VAL A 418 -21.38 24.77 5.26
N CYS A 419 -22.42 24.44 6.02
CA CYS A 419 -23.30 23.30 5.76
C CYS A 419 -24.78 23.71 5.86
N TRP A 420 -25.62 23.04 5.10
CA TRP A 420 -27.06 23.15 5.14
C TRP A 420 -27.64 22.15 6.13
N LEU A 421 -28.50 22.61 7.03
CA LEU A 421 -29.18 21.76 8.00
C LEU A 421 -30.68 22.02 7.94
N THR A 422 -31.46 20.97 8.16
CA THR A 422 -32.93 21.08 8.15
C THR A 422 -33.40 21.86 9.37
N LEU A 423 -34.07 23.00 9.19
CA LEU A 423 -34.82 23.68 10.26
C LEU A 423 -36.19 23.03 10.45
N ALA A 424 -36.98 22.97 9.40
CA ALA A 424 -38.31 22.36 9.38
C ALA A 424 -38.54 21.58 8.07
N LYS A 425 -39.24 20.45 8.13
CA LYS A 425 -39.69 19.71 6.94
C LYS A 425 -41.21 19.66 6.86
N GLY A 426 -41.75 19.87 5.67
CA GLY A 426 -43.19 19.84 5.41
C GLY A 426 -43.97 20.74 6.35
N VAL A 427 -43.44 21.94 6.67
CA VAL A 427 -44.11 22.92 7.52
C VAL A 427 -45.13 23.70 6.70
N PHE A 428 -46.33 23.89 7.24
CA PHE A 428 -47.35 24.70 6.58
C PHE A 428 -47.12 26.18 6.87
N LEU A 429 -46.95 27.00 5.85
CA LEU A 429 -46.85 28.46 5.95
C LEU A 429 -48.07 29.11 5.28
N GLN A 430 -48.59 30.17 5.90
CA GLN A 430 -49.70 30.95 5.34
C GLN A 430 -49.17 31.95 4.31
N GLU A 431 -50.05 32.55 3.51
CA GLU A 431 -49.67 33.72 2.71
C GLU A 431 -49.40 34.91 3.65
N GLY A 432 -48.23 35.56 3.49
CA GLY A 432 -47.82 36.74 4.25
C GLY A 432 -46.40 36.69 4.82
N THR A 433 -46.14 37.59 5.77
CA THR A 433 -44.81 37.76 6.39
C THR A 433 -44.54 36.68 7.43
N HIS A 434 -43.40 36.04 7.31
CA HIS A 434 -42.84 35.05 8.23
C HIS A 434 -41.44 35.49 8.68
N ALA A 435 -40.92 34.91 9.76
CA ALA A 435 -39.60 35.23 10.28
C ALA A 435 -38.80 34.00 10.67
N VAL A 436 -37.55 33.94 10.21
CA VAL A 436 -36.50 33.14 10.84
C VAL A 436 -35.77 34.03 11.84
N SER A 437 -35.41 33.52 13.01
CA SER A 437 -34.56 34.24 13.96
C SER A 437 -33.48 33.34 14.54
N ILE A 438 -32.35 33.95 14.92
CA ILE A 438 -31.29 33.27 15.67
C ILE A 438 -31.14 33.93 17.03
N ASN A 439 -30.99 33.11 18.07
CA ASN A 439 -30.76 33.54 19.45
C ASN A 439 -30.02 32.43 20.23
N GLY A 440 -29.53 32.76 21.43
CA GLY A 440 -28.96 31.78 22.37
C GLY A 440 -27.83 30.90 21.79
N GLY A 441 -27.60 29.76 22.44
CA GLY A 441 -26.51 28.85 22.07
C GLY A 441 -25.14 29.30 22.58
N VAL A 442 -24.09 28.97 21.85
CA VAL A 442 -22.70 29.32 22.18
C VAL A 442 -22.25 30.45 21.23
N PRO A 443 -21.87 31.63 21.76
CA PRO A 443 -21.46 32.76 20.93
C PRO A 443 -20.35 32.39 19.94
N GLY A 444 -20.53 32.77 18.68
CA GLY A 444 -19.58 32.59 17.59
C GLY A 444 -19.93 31.54 16.53
N VAL A 445 -21.05 30.81 16.66
CA VAL A 445 -21.61 30.05 15.52
C VAL A 445 -22.08 31.02 14.45
N GLN A 446 -21.75 30.71 13.20
CA GLN A 446 -21.99 31.58 12.05
C GLN A 446 -23.25 31.16 11.30
N PHE A 447 -24.18 32.08 11.12
CA PHE A 447 -25.42 31.91 10.35
C PHE A 447 -25.26 32.59 8.98
N TYR A 448 -25.29 31.80 7.91
CA TYR A 448 -25.11 32.27 6.53
C TYR A 448 -26.42 32.49 5.79
N GLY A 449 -27.55 32.14 6.39
CA GLY A 449 -28.87 32.34 5.79
C GLY A 449 -29.77 31.11 5.82
N PHE A 450 -30.80 31.13 5.00
CA PHE A 450 -31.75 30.03 4.86
C PHE A 450 -32.44 30.01 3.50
N ARG A 451 -33.03 28.86 3.18
CA ARG A 451 -33.88 28.65 2.02
C ARG A 451 -35.24 28.12 2.43
N VAL A 452 -36.27 28.61 1.74
CA VAL A 452 -37.61 28.01 1.75
C VAL A 452 -37.81 27.33 0.42
N CYS A 453 -38.08 26.03 0.43
CA CYS A 453 -38.10 25.21 -0.78
C CYS A 453 -39.19 24.14 -0.73
N SER A 454 -39.48 23.52 -1.87
CA SER A 454 -40.47 22.43 -1.95
C SER A 454 -39.98 21.11 -1.37
N GLY A 455 -38.69 20.99 -1.08
CA GLY A 455 -38.06 19.81 -0.51
C GLY A 455 -36.56 20.02 -0.32
N PHE A 456 -36.01 19.47 0.76
CA PHE A 456 -34.58 19.53 1.08
C PHE A 456 -34.04 18.17 1.55
N SER A 457 -32.89 17.78 1.03
CA SER A 457 -32.12 16.62 1.52
C SER A 457 -30.63 16.93 1.51
N GLU A 458 -29.90 16.29 2.42
CA GLU A 458 -28.45 16.36 2.46
C GLU A 458 -27.86 15.04 2.95
N TYR A 459 -26.62 14.77 2.54
CA TYR A 459 -25.88 13.59 2.95
C TYR A 459 -24.36 13.79 2.76
N PRO A 460 -23.52 13.03 3.49
CA PRO A 460 -22.09 13.04 3.27
C PRO A 460 -21.70 12.33 1.99
N PHE A 461 -20.77 12.96 1.28
CA PHE A 461 -20.39 12.61 -0.07
C PHE A 461 -18.87 12.52 -0.21
N ALA A 462 -18.39 11.35 -0.61
CA ALA A 462 -16.97 11.10 -0.87
C ALA A 462 -16.63 11.18 -2.38
N GLY A 463 -17.57 11.68 -3.19
CA GLY A 463 -17.48 11.80 -4.64
C GLY A 463 -18.12 10.63 -5.37
N GLU A 464 -18.21 10.74 -6.69
CA GLU A 464 -18.63 9.67 -7.60
C GLU A 464 -17.91 9.80 -8.94
N ALA A 465 -17.72 8.69 -9.64
CA ALA A 465 -17.06 8.65 -10.95
C ALA A 465 -17.81 7.73 -11.90
N SER A 466 -18.06 8.22 -13.12
CA SER A 466 -18.71 7.45 -14.18
C SER A 466 -17.69 7.01 -15.22
N PHE A 467 -17.80 5.76 -15.64
CA PHE A 467 -16.96 5.12 -16.64
C PHE A 467 -17.85 4.57 -17.76
N MET A 468 -17.31 4.52 -18.98
CA MET A 468 -18.03 4.07 -20.17
C MET A 468 -17.44 2.75 -20.71
N LEU A 469 -18.14 1.64 -20.47
CA LEU A 469 -17.77 0.32 -20.97
C LEU A 469 -18.21 0.15 -22.43
N SER A 470 -17.29 -0.26 -23.29
CA SER A 470 -17.47 -0.29 -24.75
C SER A 470 -17.06 -1.65 -25.36
N PRO A 471 -17.64 -2.79 -24.92
CA PRO A 471 -17.23 -4.12 -25.40
C PRO A 471 -17.40 -4.26 -26.92
N ARG A 472 -16.45 -4.91 -27.59
CA ARG A 472 -16.45 -5.17 -29.04
C ARG A 472 -16.20 -6.64 -29.34
N ARG A 473 -16.74 -7.13 -30.46
CA ARG A 473 -16.44 -8.49 -30.92
C ARG A 473 -14.98 -8.60 -31.36
N PHE A 474 -14.35 -9.74 -31.12
CA PHE A 474 -13.01 -10.05 -31.61
C PHE A 474 -13.04 -11.15 -32.67
N LYS A 475 -12.00 -11.23 -33.50
CA LYS A 475 -11.84 -12.39 -34.40
C LYS A 475 -11.22 -13.54 -33.62
N ASP A 476 -11.85 -14.71 -33.69
CA ASP A 476 -11.28 -15.96 -33.18
C ASP A 476 -10.14 -16.48 -34.10
N VAL A 477 -9.52 -17.60 -33.73
CA VAL A 477 -8.48 -18.28 -34.52
C VAL A 477 -8.95 -18.73 -35.92
N ASN A 478 -10.26 -18.81 -36.16
CA ASN A 478 -10.86 -19.14 -37.47
C ASN A 478 -11.26 -17.88 -38.26
N GLY A 479 -11.02 -16.68 -37.74
CA GLY A 479 -11.39 -15.41 -38.35
C GLY A 479 -12.86 -15.03 -38.19
N VAL A 480 -13.62 -15.74 -37.36
CA VAL A 480 -15.03 -15.47 -37.05
C VAL A 480 -15.13 -14.40 -35.97
N MET A 481 -16.02 -13.42 -36.15
CA MET A 481 -16.29 -12.43 -35.12
C MET A 481 -17.10 -13.06 -33.99
N VAL A 482 -16.53 -13.11 -32.79
CA VAL A 482 -17.07 -13.74 -31.59
C VAL A 482 -17.22 -12.76 -30.44
N GLU A 483 -18.03 -13.15 -29.46
CA GLU A 483 -18.24 -12.48 -28.17
C GLU A 483 -18.32 -13.54 -27.07
N PRO A 484 -18.35 -13.17 -25.77
CA PRO A 484 -18.49 -14.14 -24.70
C PRO A 484 -19.74 -15.00 -24.85
N ASP A 485 -19.66 -16.29 -24.50
CA ASP A 485 -20.78 -17.21 -24.61
C ASP A 485 -21.88 -16.89 -23.58
N ARG A 486 -21.49 -16.70 -22.31
CA ARG A 486 -22.44 -16.46 -21.21
C ARG A 486 -22.72 -14.99 -20.91
N GLY A 487 -21.87 -14.09 -21.38
CA GLY A 487 -21.91 -12.66 -21.06
C GLY A 487 -20.63 -12.19 -20.36
N PHE A 488 -20.72 -11.07 -19.65
CA PHE A 488 -19.56 -10.37 -19.11
C PHE A 488 -19.52 -10.40 -17.59
N LYS A 489 -18.32 -10.23 -17.03
CA LYS A 489 -18.11 -9.81 -15.65
C LYS A 489 -17.25 -8.56 -15.61
N LEU A 490 -17.60 -7.65 -14.72
CA LEU A 490 -16.83 -6.46 -14.43
C LEU A 490 -16.04 -6.69 -13.15
N THR A 491 -14.72 -6.50 -13.23
CA THR A 491 -13.82 -6.56 -12.09
C THR A 491 -13.28 -5.19 -11.77
N PHE A 492 -13.39 -4.81 -10.50
CA PHE A 492 -12.86 -3.57 -9.96
C PHE A 492 -11.58 -3.87 -9.19
N GLU A 493 -10.50 -3.24 -9.59
CA GLU A 493 -9.27 -3.23 -8.84
C GLU A 493 -9.19 -1.95 -7.99
N MET A 494 -9.20 -2.13 -6.67
CA MET A 494 -9.28 -1.06 -5.69
C MET A 494 -8.14 -1.14 -4.68
N LEU A 495 -7.54 -0.01 -4.32
CA LEU A 495 -6.66 0.04 -3.15
C LEU A 495 -7.48 0.44 -1.93
N ARG A 496 -7.52 -0.46 -0.94
CA ARG A 496 -8.08 -0.19 0.39
C ARG A 496 -6.95 0.11 1.36
N ARG A 497 -7.32 0.68 2.52
CA ARG A 497 -6.39 0.92 3.63
C ARG A 497 -7.04 0.51 4.94
N LYS A 498 -6.22 0.25 5.96
CA LYS A 498 -6.71 0.02 7.32
C LYS A 498 -7.43 1.29 7.80
N PRO A 499 -8.56 1.18 8.51
CA PRO A 499 -9.23 2.33 9.11
C PRO A 499 -8.26 3.16 9.96
N ASP A 500 -8.37 4.48 9.90
CA ASP A 500 -7.67 5.38 10.81
C ASP A 500 -8.69 6.05 11.74
N SER A 501 -8.24 6.67 12.82
CA SER A 501 -9.16 7.44 13.68
C SER A 501 -9.89 8.51 12.89
N ALA A 502 -11.15 8.76 13.21
CA ALA A 502 -11.91 9.82 12.57
C ALA A 502 -11.18 11.16 12.72
N LEU A 503 -11.03 11.87 11.61
CA LEU A 503 -10.13 13.01 11.53
C LEU A 503 -10.72 14.22 12.26
N ILE A 504 -9.98 14.78 13.20
CA ILE A 504 -10.31 16.04 13.87
C ILE A 504 -9.52 17.18 13.22
N TRP A 505 -8.22 16.99 13.02
CA TRP A 505 -7.33 17.96 12.38
C TRP A 505 -6.19 17.26 11.63
N TYR A 506 -5.85 17.78 10.46
CA TYR A 506 -4.68 17.38 9.68
C TYR A 506 -3.86 18.63 9.39
N GLU A 507 -2.59 18.63 9.76
CA GLU A 507 -1.66 19.72 9.51
C GLU A 507 -0.39 19.20 8.87
N ASP A 508 -0.11 19.65 7.65
CA ASP A 508 1.15 19.42 6.93
C ASP A 508 2.02 20.70 6.83
N PHE A 509 1.54 21.81 7.38
CA PHE A 509 2.20 23.13 7.42
C PHE A 509 2.43 23.76 6.04
N ARG A 510 1.74 23.27 5.00
CA ARG A 510 1.93 23.72 3.61
C ARG A 510 1.03 24.88 3.20
N ASP A 511 0.14 25.30 4.09
CA ASP A 511 -0.76 26.41 3.84
C ASP A 511 0.00 27.74 3.87
N ARG A 512 -0.43 28.70 3.04
CA ARG A 512 0.24 30.01 2.92
C ARG A 512 0.19 30.83 4.22
N ASN A 513 -0.88 30.66 5.00
CA ASN A 513 -1.03 31.35 6.27
C ASN A 513 -0.36 30.50 7.36
N ILE A 514 0.83 30.93 7.79
CA ILE A 514 1.64 30.19 8.76
C ILE A 514 1.04 30.37 10.16
N LEU A 515 0.77 29.24 10.83
CA LEU A 515 0.32 29.15 12.24
C LEU A 515 -0.67 30.25 12.67
N PRO A 516 -1.83 30.36 12.02
CA PRO A 516 -2.74 31.46 12.29
C PRO A 516 -3.29 31.40 13.74
N GLU A 517 -3.27 32.56 14.42
CA GLU A 517 -3.55 32.69 15.87
C GLU A 517 -4.99 32.33 16.29
N ASN A 518 -5.88 32.16 15.32
CA ASN A 518 -7.23 31.64 15.56
C ASN A 518 -7.24 30.14 15.82
N TYR A 519 -6.24 29.39 15.37
CA TYR A 519 -6.15 27.93 15.52
C TYR A 519 -4.97 27.48 16.36
N TRP A 520 -3.90 28.27 16.42
CA TRP A 520 -2.67 27.91 17.11
C TRP A 520 -2.40 28.79 18.32
N THR A 521 -1.74 28.22 19.30
CA THR A 521 -1.18 28.94 20.44
C THR A 521 0.18 28.34 20.81
N VAL A 522 1.15 29.21 21.06
CA VAL A 522 2.46 28.82 21.60
C VAL A 522 2.37 28.90 23.11
N LEU A 523 2.42 27.74 23.77
CA LEU A 523 2.37 27.65 25.23
C LEU A 523 3.75 27.84 25.86
N ASP A 524 4.81 27.50 25.14
CA ASP A 524 6.20 27.62 25.54
C ASP A 524 7.13 27.58 24.32
N GLY A 525 8.31 28.17 24.44
CA GLY A 525 9.36 28.19 23.40
C GLY A 525 9.04 29.02 22.17
N GLU A 526 9.63 28.64 21.04
CA GLU A 526 9.57 29.37 19.78
C GLU A 526 9.32 28.39 18.63
N TRP A 527 8.36 28.72 17.77
CA TRP A 527 7.94 27.89 16.63
C TRP A 527 7.74 28.75 15.39
N ASP A 528 8.20 28.24 14.25
CA ASP A 528 8.01 28.82 12.94
C ASP A 528 7.80 27.70 11.91
N VAL A 529 7.38 28.04 10.70
CA VAL A 529 7.26 27.09 9.58
C VAL A 529 8.24 27.49 8.48
N TRP A 530 9.25 26.65 8.26
CA TRP A 530 10.05 26.76 7.05
C TRP A 530 9.21 26.30 5.85
N GLN A 531 9.17 27.12 4.79
CA GLN A 531 8.55 26.80 3.51
C GLN A 531 9.62 26.84 2.43
N ASP A 532 9.60 25.88 1.50
CA ASP A 532 10.55 25.82 0.38
C ASP A 532 10.47 27.10 -0.46
N PRO A 533 11.52 27.95 -0.44
CA PRO A 533 11.51 29.23 -1.12
C PRO A 533 11.59 29.10 -2.64
N ASP A 534 12.03 27.95 -3.15
CA ASP A 534 12.21 27.69 -4.58
C ASP A 534 10.99 27.01 -5.22
N SER A 535 9.98 26.66 -4.41
CA SER A 535 8.77 26.00 -4.90
C SER A 535 7.85 26.97 -5.65
N THR A 536 7.32 26.52 -6.77
CA THR A 536 6.28 27.23 -7.54
C THR A 536 4.87 26.68 -7.30
N GLU A 537 4.75 25.68 -6.41
CA GLU A 537 3.50 25.00 -6.09
C GLU A 537 2.61 25.88 -5.19
N SER A 538 1.30 25.66 -5.27
CA SER A 538 0.33 26.39 -4.43
C SER A 538 0.43 26.04 -2.95
N ARG A 539 0.91 24.83 -2.65
CA ARG A 539 1.22 24.30 -1.31
C ARG A 539 2.68 23.82 -1.32
N PRO A 540 3.67 24.68 -1.04
CA PRO A 540 5.10 24.29 -1.08
C PRO A 540 5.42 23.18 -0.07
N TYR A 541 6.57 22.53 -0.18
CA TYR A 541 7.05 21.65 0.90
C TYR A 541 7.37 22.51 2.12
N SER A 542 6.95 22.07 3.29
CA SER A 542 7.06 22.84 4.53
C SER A 542 7.40 21.95 5.72
N GLN A 543 8.03 22.55 6.72
CA GLN A 543 8.36 21.89 7.99
C GLN A 543 8.13 22.87 9.14
N LEU A 544 7.31 22.49 10.11
CA LEU A 544 7.29 23.13 11.42
C LEU A 544 8.66 22.94 12.06
N GLU A 545 9.20 24.01 12.64
CA GLU A 545 10.52 24.01 13.24
C GLU A 545 10.56 24.88 14.49
N GLY A 546 11.21 24.37 15.54
CA GLY A 546 11.27 25.08 16.81
C GLY A 546 11.49 24.18 18.01
N TYR A 547 11.17 24.71 19.17
CA TYR A 547 11.24 24.04 20.47
C TYR A 547 10.16 24.58 21.42
N GLY A 548 9.88 23.88 22.52
CA GLY A 548 8.83 24.23 23.47
C GLY A 548 7.53 23.49 23.18
N LYS A 549 6.37 24.16 23.32
CA LYS A 549 5.02 23.57 23.16
C LYS A 549 4.15 24.39 22.23
N LEU A 550 3.82 23.82 21.07
CA LEU A 550 2.82 24.35 20.14
C LEU A 550 1.52 23.56 20.28
N ALA A 551 0.39 24.24 20.45
CA ALA A 551 -0.91 23.61 20.63
C ALA A 551 -1.95 24.13 19.65
N TRP A 552 -2.94 23.29 19.33
CA TRP A 552 -4.23 23.80 18.89
C TRP A 552 -4.83 24.66 20.00
N LYS A 553 -5.47 25.78 19.65
CA LYS A 553 -6.03 26.75 20.59
C LYS A 553 -7.33 26.26 21.22
N TYR A 554 -7.31 25.07 21.82
CA TYR A 554 -8.42 24.42 22.49
C TYR A 554 -7.88 23.50 23.59
N ASP A 555 -8.32 23.72 24.82
CA ASP A 555 -7.86 22.99 26.00
C ASP A 555 -8.87 21.96 26.51
N GLY A 556 -9.94 21.70 25.77
CA GLY A 556 -10.97 20.71 26.11
C GLY A 556 -10.66 19.28 25.66
N PHE A 557 -9.49 19.01 25.05
CA PHE A 557 -9.19 17.66 24.58
C PHE A 557 -9.04 16.68 25.74
N SER A 558 -9.52 15.45 25.55
CA SER A 558 -9.51 14.40 26.57
C SER A 558 -9.15 13.04 25.97
N ASP A 559 -9.99 12.55 25.06
CA ASP A 559 -9.83 11.24 24.43
C ASP A 559 -9.52 11.45 22.95
N VAL A 560 -8.23 11.51 22.65
CA VAL A 560 -7.72 11.80 21.31
C VAL A 560 -6.62 10.83 20.88
N HIS A 561 -6.44 10.75 19.57
CA HIS A 561 -5.35 10.07 18.90
C HIS A 561 -4.48 11.10 18.19
N ILE A 562 -3.24 11.28 18.64
CA ILE A 562 -2.32 12.30 18.10
C ILE A 562 -1.14 11.59 17.44
N ARG A 563 -0.79 11.99 16.22
CA ARG A 563 0.35 11.48 15.45
C ARG A 563 1.23 12.65 15.00
N ALA A 564 2.54 12.48 15.10
CA ALA A 564 3.51 13.39 14.51
C ALA A 564 4.54 12.64 13.67
N ARG A 565 5.00 13.26 12.57
CA ARG A 565 6.16 12.82 11.78
C ARG A 565 7.27 13.87 11.90
N LEU A 566 8.35 13.50 12.58
CA LEU A 566 9.41 14.42 12.99
C LEU A 566 10.82 13.91 12.66
N ALA A 567 11.80 14.81 12.62
CA ALA A 567 13.22 14.47 12.55
C ALA A 567 14.05 15.27 13.55
N PHE A 568 15.24 14.75 13.87
CA PHE A 568 16.24 15.42 14.68
C PHE A 568 17.30 16.07 13.78
N PRO A 569 17.40 17.41 13.72
CA PRO A 569 18.50 18.10 13.05
C PRO A 569 19.87 17.76 13.63
N GLN A 570 20.95 18.04 12.89
CA GLN A 570 22.34 17.73 13.25
C GLN A 570 22.73 18.22 14.65
N ASN A 571 22.22 19.39 15.04
CA ASN A 571 22.51 20.03 16.33
C ASN A 571 21.39 19.86 17.37
N SER A 572 20.50 18.87 17.20
CA SER A 572 19.40 18.58 18.13
C SER A 572 19.79 17.59 19.25
N SER A 573 19.01 17.53 20.32
CA SER A 573 19.12 16.59 21.44
C SER A 573 17.81 16.51 22.21
N GLY A 574 17.69 15.53 23.12
CA GLY A 574 16.53 15.41 24.01
C GLY A 574 15.30 14.81 23.35
N ARG A 575 14.13 15.20 23.87
CA ARG A 575 12.83 14.62 23.54
C ARG A 575 12.06 15.48 22.55
N ALA A 576 11.41 14.85 21.57
CA ALA A 576 10.46 15.49 20.66
C ALA A 576 9.26 14.56 20.38
N GLY A 577 8.05 15.11 20.30
CA GLY A 577 6.84 14.32 20.04
C GLY A 577 5.54 15.06 20.30
N VAL A 578 4.51 14.34 20.75
CA VAL A 578 3.15 14.85 20.91
C VAL A 578 2.75 14.91 22.38
N PHE A 579 1.89 15.85 22.75
CA PHE A 579 1.41 15.98 24.12
C PHE A 579 -0.11 16.18 24.21
N LEU A 580 -0.64 15.89 25.39
CA LEU A 580 -2.01 16.18 25.80
C LEU A 580 -2.00 16.55 27.29
N GLY A 581 -2.29 17.81 27.60
CA GLY A 581 -2.17 18.34 28.96
C GLY A 581 -0.74 18.17 29.49
N ASP A 582 -0.59 17.39 30.57
CA ASP A 582 0.69 17.04 31.19
C ASP A 582 1.29 15.71 30.69
N ILE A 583 0.62 15.01 29.77
CA ILE A 583 1.10 13.76 29.17
C ILE A 583 1.96 14.10 27.95
N PHE A 584 3.18 13.57 27.89
CA PHE A 584 4.11 13.78 26.78
C PHE A 584 4.62 12.44 26.23
N CYS A 585 4.27 12.15 24.97
CA CYS A 585 4.70 10.97 24.23
C CYS A 585 5.79 11.38 23.23
N CYS A 586 7.02 10.91 23.45
CA CYS A 586 8.18 11.44 22.73
C CYS A 586 9.14 10.36 22.23
N LEU A 587 9.84 10.69 21.15
CA LEU A 587 11.09 10.08 20.77
C LEU A 587 12.19 10.82 21.53
N ASN A 588 13.04 10.08 22.25
CA ASN A 588 14.17 10.63 22.98
C ASN A 588 15.46 10.22 22.27
N TYR A 589 16.12 11.20 21.66
CA TYR A 589 17.37 10.98 20.94
C TYR A 589 18.50 10.57 21.89
N ASP A 590 18.57 11.16 23.08
CA ASP A 590 19.70 10.94 23.99
C ASP A 590 19.68 9.53 24.60
N THR A 591 18.47 9.01 24.89
CA THR A 591 18.30 7.66 25.44
C THR A 591 18.03 6.59 24.39
N GLN A 592 17.80 6.99 23.14
CA GLN A 592 17.42 6.12 22.01
C GLN A 592 16.15 5.29 22.33
N ARG A 593 15.12 5.97 22.84
CA ARG A 593 13.86 5.35 23.28
C ARG A 593 12.64 6.09 22.78
N VAL A 594 11.55 5.36 22.61
CA VAL A 594 10.19 5.91 22.66
C VAL A 594 9.78 5.96 24.12
N GLU A 595 9.25 7.08 24.60
CA GLU A 595 8.97 7.32 26.02
C GLU A 595 7.60 7.98 26.21
N LEU A 596 6.94 7.68 27.34
CA LEU A 596 5.74 8.40 27.78
C LEU A 596 5.95 8.95 29.18
N TYR A 597 5.71 10.25 29.33
CA TYR A 597 5.76 10.96 30.61
C TYR A 597 4.36 11.45 31.02
N GLN A 598 4.14 11.58 32.33
CA GLN A 598 3.11 12.45 32.91
C GLN A 598 3.79 13.40 33.89
N GLY A 599 3.76 14.71 33.60
CA GLY A 599 4.61 15.69 34.25
C GLY A 599 6.10 15.32 34.10
N ASN A 600 6.81 15.17 35.21
CA ASN A 600 8.23 14.76 35.21
C ASN A 600 8.45 13.25 35.36
N SER A 601 7.38 12.46 35.51
CA SER A 601 7.46 11.01 35.75
C SER A 601 7.42 10.23 34.45
N LEU A 602 8.45 9.42 34.19
CA LEU A 602 8.47 8.45 33.10
C LEU A 602 7.56 7.25 33.44
N LEU A 603 6.57 6.98 32.62
CA LEU A 603 5.58 5.91 32.83
C LEU A 603 5.86 4.65 32.01
N GLY A 604 6.47 4.79 30.84
CA GLY A 604 6.76 3.66 29.94
C GLY A 604 7.82 4.02 28.91
N SER A 605 8.54 3.01 28.42
CA SER A 605 9.55 3.20 27.36
C SER A 605 9.76 1.95 26.50
N TYR A 606 10.29 2.16 25.29
CA TYR A 606 10.68 1.12 24.35
C TYR A 606 12.01 1.50 23.67
N SER A 607 12.99 0.61 23.68
CA SER A 607 14.31 0.87 23.08
C SER A 607 14.25 0.77 21.56
N THR A 608 14.88 1.71 20.87
CA THR A 608 14.96 1.75 19.40
C THR A 608 16.21 2.54 18.98
N SER A 609 16.32 2.98 17.73
CA SER A 609 17.46 3.78 17.27
C SER A 609 17.02 4.90 16.34
N PHE A 610 17.57 6.09 16.58
CA PHE A 610 17.32 7.31 15.83
C PHE A 610 18.64 7.92 15.40
N SER A 611 18.68 8.40 14.17
CA SER A 611 19.81 9.12 13.60
C SER A 611 19.41 10.58 13.39
N LYS A 612 20.39 11.46 13.61
CA LYS A 612 20.23 12.86 13.21
C LYS A 612 20.28 12.99 11.71
N THR A 613 19.65 14.03 11.20
CA THR A 613 19.74 14.44 9.81
C THR A 613 20.80 15.51 9.68
N VAL A 614 21.75 15.33 8.76
CA VAL A 614 22.74 16.38 8.44
C VAL A 614 22.05 17.56 7.78
N ASP A 615 22.57 18.77 7.97
CA ASP A 615 21.90 19.99 7.51
C ASP A 615 21.63 20.00 5.99
N ALA A 616 22.50 19.38 5.18
CA ALA A 616 22.33 19.25 3.74
C ALA A 616 21.11 18.41 3.33
N ASP A 617 20.71 17.44 4.16
CA ASP A 617 19.61 16.50 3.86
C ASP A 617 18.30 16.92 4.52
N LEU A 618 18.31 17.86 5.48
CA LEU A 618 17.16 18.21 6.32
C LEU A 618 15.89 18.59 5.53
N ARG A 619 16.06 19.23 4.38
CA ARG A 619 14.95 19.72 3.54
C ARG A 619 14.64 18.85 2.33
N ALA A 620 15.48 17.85 2.03
CA ALA A 620 15.35 17.04 0.83
C ALA A 620 15.15 15.55 1.13
N ASN A 621 15.88 15.02 2.12
CA ASN A 621 15.83 13.61 2.50
C ASN A 621 16.05 13.40 4.01
N PRO A 622 15.20 13.98 4.88
CA PRO A 622 15.38 13.85 6.31
C PRO A 622 15.13 12.43 6.84
N ASN A 623 15.85 12.07 7.91
CA ASN A 623 15.61 10.84 8.68
C ASN A 623 14.32 10.98 9.50
N MET A 624 13.17 10.83 8.84
CA MET A 624 11.86 11.03 9.46
C MET A 624 11.41 9.84 10.30
N TYR A 625 10.86 10.13 11.47
CA TYR A 625 10.30 9.18 12.42
C TYR A 625 8.84 9.51 12.72
N THR A 626 8.02 8.49 12.92
CA THR A 626 6.60 8.65 13.31
C THR A 626 6.40 8.22 14.75
N ILE A 627 5.69 9.04 15.53
CA ILE A 627 5.25 8.75 16.90
C ILE A 627 3.76 9.04 17.06
N GLU A 628 3.08 8.18 17.79
CA GLU A 628 1.63 8.27 17.98
C GLU A 628 1.23 7.93 19.41
N MET A 629 0.21 8.63 19.89
CA MET A 629 -0.40 8.42 21.19
C MET A 629 -1.92 8.37 21.05
N ARG A 630 -2.55 7.28 21.49
CA ARG A 630 -4.01 7.20 21.64
C ARG A 630 -4.37 7.12 23.11
N LYS A 631 -5.14 8.10 23.60
CA LYS A 631 -5.66 8.11 24.97
C LYS A 631 -7.15 7.81 24.99
N ARG A 632 -7.57 6.89 25.85
CA ARG A 632 -8.97 6.55 26.14
C ARG A 632 -9.16 6.48 27.65
N GLY A 633 -9.90 7.42 28.23
CA GLY A 633 -10.00 7.59 29.66
C GLY A 633 -8.62 7.68 30.29
N ASN A 634 -8.30 6.76 31.20
CA ASN A 634 -7.01 6.72 31.92
C ASN A 634 -5.96 5.82 31.25
N LYS A 635 -6.17 5.34 30.02
CA LYS A 635 -5.21 4.47 29.34
C LYS A 635 -4.63 5.13 28.10
N VAL A 636 -3.32 5.03 27.97
CA VAL A 636 -2.56 5.55 26.83
C VAL A 636 -1.86 4.39 26.12
N ARG A 637 -2.06 4.31 24.81
CA ARG A 637 -1.29 3.45 23.90
C ARG A 637 -0.31 4.27 23.12
N VAL A 638 0.93 3.78 23.02
CA VAL A 638 2.03 4.44 22.33
C VAL A 638 2.44 3.59 21.13
N TYR A 639 2.53 4.21 19.96
CA TYR A 639 2.93 3.58 18.71
C TYR A 639 4.11 4.34 18.09
N SER A 640 4.92 3.63 17.31
CA SER A 640 5.99 4.27 16.54
C SER A 640 6.41 3.46 15.32
N GLY A 641 7.05 4.15 14.37
CA GLY A 641 7.54 3.59 13.10
C GLY A 641 6.52 3.65 11.97
N ALA A 642 6.96 3.38 10.74
CA ALA A 642 6.16 3.58 9.52
C ALA A 642 4.87 2.72 9.45
N ALA A 643 4.83 1.60 10.18
CA ALA A 643 3.66 0.72 10.28
C ALA A 643 2.79 0.98 11.52
N SER A 644 2.99 2.10 12.23
CA SER A 644 2.22 2.48 13.43
C SER A 644 2.16 1.34 14.47
N THR A 645 3.31 0.69 14.72
CA THR A 645 3.36 -0.50 15.58
C THR A 645 3.18 -0.10 17.05
N LEU A 646 2.24 -0.77 17.74
CA LEU A 646 2.05 -0.63 19.18
C LEU A 646 3.33 -1.02 19.93
N ARG A 647 3.85 -0.12 20.74
CA ARG A 647 5.07 -0.33 21.55
C ARG A 647 4.75 -0.72 22.97
N PHE A 648 3.88 0.03 23.63
CA PHE A 648 3.43 -0.26 24.98
C PHE A 648 2.12 0.44 25.30
N THR A 649 1.51 0.04 26.41
CA THR A 649 0.27 0.57 26.95
C THR A 649 0.47 0.87 28.42
N VAL A 650 0.04 2.04 28.89
CA VAL A 650 0.20 2.48 30.29
C VAL A 650 -1.06 3.17 30.78
N ASN A 651 -1.24 3.16 32.11
CA ASN A 651 -2.29 3.93 32.76
C ASN A 651 -1.74 5.29 33.20
N VAL A 652 -2.55 6.33 33.07
CA VAL A 652 -2.29 7.71 33.48
C VAL A 652 -3.33 8.16 34.50
N ILE A 653 -3.02 9.20 35.28
CA ILE A 653 -3.96 9.80 36.23
C ILE A 653 -4.68 10.94 35.51
N GLY A 654 -5.84 10.67 34.91
CA GLY A 654 -6.56 11.67 34.10
C GLY A 654 -5.76 12.09 32.86
N GLY A 655 -5.92 13.35 32.45
CA GLY A 655 -5.24 13.92 31.28
C GLY A 655 -6.26 14.53 30.33
N SER A 656 -6.38 15.84 30.39
CA SER A 656 -7.13 16.66 29.46
C SER A 656 -6.44 18.02 29.36
N GLY A 657 -6.71 18.78 28.32
CA GLY A 657 -6.05 20.07 28.14
C GLY A 657 -5.77 20.36 26.68
N TYR A 658 -4.81 21.28 26.49
CA TYR A 658 -4.19 21.49 25.20
C TYR A 658 -3.55 20.23 24.66
N ALA A 659 -3.65 20.03 23.35
CA ALA A 659 -2.94 18.98 22.63
C ALA A 659 -2.08 19.60 21.54
N GLY A 660 -0.99 18.95 21.18
CA GLY A 660 -0.13 19.42 20.10
C GLY A 660 1.24 18.78 20.09
N TYR A 661 2.24 19.57 19.69
CA TYR A 661 3.61 19.14 19.47
C TYR A 661 4.55 19.78 20.51
N CYS A 662 5.49 18.98 21.02
CA CYS A 662 6.40 19.39 22.09
C CYS A 662 7.82 18.90 21.81
N SER A 663 8.81 19.74 22.09
CA SER A 663 10.22 19.38 21.98
C SER A 663 11.09 20.12 23.00
N ASP A 664 12.06 19.42 23.59
CA ASP A 664 13.02 20.02 24.53
C ASP A 664 13.99 20.98 23.81
N ASN A 665 14.38 20.65 22.57
CA ASN A 665 15.31 21.43 21.74
C ASN A 665 14.80 21.52 20.29
N ARG A 666 15.56 22.20 19.41
CA ARG A 666 15.25 22.32 17.98
C ARG A 666 14.91 20.98 17.35
N THR A 667 13.73 20.86 16.77
CA THR A 667 13.27 19.70 15.99
C THR A 667 12.53 20.19 14.73
N VAL A 668 12.28 19.29 13.79
CA VAL A 668 11.41 19.55 12.64
C VAL A 668 10.27 18.54 12.60
N CYS A 669 9.09 19.00 12.19
CA CYS A 669 7.88 18.20 12.03
C CYS A 669 7.20 18.55 10.71
N GLU A 670 6.82 17.56 9.92
CA GLU A 670 6.15 17.78 8.61
C GLU A 670 4.70 17.30 8.60
N LEU A 671 4.25 16.66 9.69
CA LEU A 671 2.88 16.21 9.84
C LEU A 671 2.50 16.20 11.31
N LEU A 672 1.43 16.90 11.65
CA LEU A 672 0.74 16.80 12.93
C LEU A 672 -0.74 16.47 12.68
N ARG A 673 -1.19 15.34 13.21
CA ARG A 673 -2.54 14.83 12.99
C ARG A 673 -3.23 14.61 14.33
N LEU A 674 -4.48 15.06 14.42
CA LEU A 674 -5.40 14.82 15.52
C LEU A 674 -6.59 14.02 15.01
N GLY A 675 -6.92 12.94 15.69
CA GLY A 675 -8.14 12.18 15.44
C GLY A 675 -8.82 11.77 16.73
N ASP A 676 -10.03 11.27 16.60
CA ASP A 676 -10.81 10.76 17.71
C ASP A 676 -10.19 9.49 18.29
N ALA A 677 -10.22 9.30 19.60
CA ALA A 677 -9.67 8.09 20.18
C ALA A 677 -10.55 6.85 19.95
N TRP A 678 -11.86 7.02 19.80
CA TRP A 678 -12.86 5.95 19.78
C TRP A 678 -13.45 5.71 18.40
N VAL A 679 -13.63 6.76 17.62
CA VAL A 679 -14.25 6.72 16.30
C VAL A 679 -13.20 6.52 15.22
N TYR A 680 -13.52 5.69 14.23
CA TYR A 680 -12.68 5.37 13.08
C TYR A 680 -13.39 5.69 11.77
N GLU A 681 -12.63 6.25 10.84
CA GLU A 681 -12.97 6.38 9.44
C GLU A 681 -12.51 5.10 8.71
N PRO A 682 -13.45 4.25 8.25
CA PRO A 682 -13.11 3.11 7.40
C PRO A 682 -12.69 3.59 6.01
N TYR A 683 -11.85 2.79 5.31
CA TYR A 683 -11.31 3.10 3.97
C TYR A 683 -11.53 1.92 3.00
N GLU A 684 -12.77 1.41 2.93
CA GLU A 684 -13.01 0.09 2.35
C GLU A 684 -14.29 -0.05 1.51
N ARG A 685 -15.37 0.68 1.81
CA ARG A 685 -16.67 0.53 1.13
C ARG A 685 -16.88 1.50 -0.04
N PHE A 686 -17.27 0.94 -1.17
CA PHE A 686 -17.81 1.66 -2.30
C PHE A 686 -19.05 0.94 -2.84
N ASP A 687 -19.95 1.71 -3.43
CA ASP A 687 -21.11 1.19 -4.16
C ASP A 687 -20.86 1.35 -5.67
N VAL A 688 -21.50 0.50 -6.48
CA VAL A 688 -21.43 0.56 -7.94
C VAL A 688 -22.84 0.48 -8.51
N GLU A 689 -23.22 1.48 -9.31
CA GLU A 689 -24.38 1.42 -10.19
C GLU A 689 -23.95 0.78 -11.52
N LEU A 690 -24.48 -0.40 -11.80
CA LEU A 690 -24.15 -1.23 -12.95
C LEU A 690 -25.00 -0.85 -14.18
N PRO A 691 -24.62 -1.30 -15.39
CA PRO A 691 -25.33 -0.95 -16.63
C PRO A 691 -26.83 -1.26 -16.68
N ASP A 692 -27.32 -2.19 -15.86
CA ASP A 692 -28.74 -2.54 -15.75
C ASP A 692 -29.50 -1.69 -14.72
N GLY A 693 -28.83 -0.71 -14.10
CA GLY A 693 -29.37 0.14 -13.04
C GLY A 693 -29.32 -0.47 -11.64
N THR A 694 -28.81 -1.70 -11.47
CA THR A 694 -28.64 -2.27 -10.13
C THR A 694 -27.48 -1.64 -9.39
N ILE A 695 -27.68 -1.38 -8.09
CA ILE A 695 -26.63 -0.88 -7.20
C ILE A 695 -26.11 -2.04 -6.35
N THR A 696 -24.80 -2.26 -6.37
CA THR A 696 -24.12 -3.29 -5.57
C THR A 696 -23.06 -2.65 -4.67
N SER A 697 -22.99 -3.10 -3.41
CA SER A 697 -21.99 -2.63 -2.43
C SER A 697 -20.84 -3.62 -2.30
N PHE A 698 -19.62 -3.10 -2.20
CA PHE A 698 -18.39 -3.90 -2.05
C PHE A 698 -17.55 -3.42 -0.86
N GLY A 699 -16.64 -4.29 -0.41
CA GLY A 699 -15.48 -3.94 0.41
C GLY A 699 -15.71 -3.71 1.90
N ARG A 700 -16.94 -3.41 2.38
CA ARG A 700 -17.23 -3.29 3.82
C ARG A 700 -16.97 -4.60 4.56
N LEU A 701 -16.10 -4.57 5.58
CA LEU A 701 -15.81 -5.73 6.43
C LEU A 701 -16.79 -5.85 7.59
N ALA A 702 -17.17 -7.09 7.92
CA ALA A 702 -17.96 -7.38 9.11
C ALA A 702 -17.16 -7.04 10.38
N ARG A 703 -17.82 -6.38 11.34
CA ARG A 703 -17.22 -5.97 12.61
C ARG A 703 -18.06 -6.37 13.81
N THR A 704 -17.40 -6.68 14.92
CA THR A 704 -18.00 -7.00 16.21
C THR A 704 -17.55 -6.00 17.27
N GLY A 705 -18.41 -5.71 18.25
CA GLY A 705 -18.07 -4.78 19.33
C GLY A 705 -17.88 -3.33 18.89
N VAL A 706 -18.56 -2.91 17.81
CA VAL A 706 -18.58 -1.53 17.31
C VAL A 706 -20.00 -0.98 17.22
N THR A 707 -20.12 0.34 17.20
CA THR A 707 -21.37 1.07 16.91
C THR A 707 -21.17 1.91 15.66
N TRP A 708 -22.03 1.74 14.66
CA TRP A 708 -21.98 2.49 13.41
C TRP A 708 -22.73 3.82 13.53
N ASP A 709 -22.15 4.85 12.94
CA ASP A 709 -22.84 6.08 12.53
C ASP A 709 -23.18 5.91 11.05
N ASP A 710 -24.45 5.61 10.77
CA ASP A 710 -24.93 5.34 9.41
C ASP A 710 -24.98 6.60 8.54
N GLU A 711 -25.07 7.79 9.15
CA GLU A 711 -25.05 9.06 8.44
C GLU A 711 -23.66 9.26 7.83
N PHE A 712 -22.62 9.27 8.65
CA PHE A 712 -21.25 9.56 8.21
C PHE A 712 -20.45 8.32 7.79
N GLN A 713 -21.00 7.12 7.90
CA GLN A 713 -20.32 5.86 7.57
C GLN A 713 -19.01 5.67 8.36
N VAL A 714 -19.00 6.08 9.63
CA VAL A 714 -17.90 5.86 10.58
C VAL A 714 -18.33 4.89 11.67
N PHE A 715 -17.38 4.33 12.42
CA PHE A 715 -17.71 3.43 13.54
C PHE A 715 -16.90 3.74 14.80
N SER A 716 -17.54 3.56 15.95
CA SER A 716 -16.93 3.65 17.26
C SER A 716 -16.65 2.26 17.81
N VAL A 717 -15.48 2.04 18.42
CA VAL A 717 -15.26 0.81 19.19
C VAL A 717 -15.98 0.90 20.54
N ASN A 718 -16.71 -0.14 20.93
CA ASN A 718 -17.52 -0.16 22.16
C ASN A 718 -16.72 -0.52 23.41
N SER A 719 -15.47 -0.95 23.23
CA SER A 719 -14.55 -1.25 24.31
C SER A 719 -13.14 -0.82 23.93
N ASP A 720 -12.27 -0.73 24.93
CA ASP A 720 -10.92 -0.22 24.76
C ASP A 720 -9.99 -1.26 24.10
N VAL A 721 -10.16 -1.46 22.80
CA VAL A 721 -9.43 -2.41 21.94
C VAL A 721 -8.89 -1.71 20.67
N GLU A 722 -7.89 -2.29 20.01
CA GLU A 722 -7.51 -1.86 18.66
C GLU A 722 -8.58 -2.27 17.65
N GLU A 723 -8.83 -1.43 16.64
CA GLU A 723 -9.87 -1.68 15.63
C GLU A 723 -9.65 -3.01 14.89
N SER A 724 -8.39 -3.41 14.73
CA SER A 724 -8.03 -4.64 14.02
C SER A 724 -8.60 -5.91 14.66
N ILE A 725 -8.93 -5.88 15.96
CA ILE A 725 -9.58 -6.98 16.69
C ILE A 725 -11.08 -7.06 16.39
N THR A 726 -11.68 -5.96 15.92
CA THR A 726 -13.13 -5.88 15.69
C THR A 726 -13.56 -6.52 14.38
N ARG A 727 -12.68 -6.57 13.37
CA ARG A 727 -12.99 -7.02 12.01
C ARG A 727 -12.74 -8.51 11.79
N SER A 728 -13.48 -9.10 10.84
CA SER A 728 -13.40 -10.53 10.50
C SER A 728 -12.14 -10.94 9.75
N GLU A 729 -11.45 -10.02 9.09
CA GLU A 729 -10.27 -10.28 8.25
C GLU A 729 -9.31 -9.08 8.20
N ASP A 730 -8.07 -9.29 7.75
CA ASP A 730 -7.11 -8.20 7.51
C ASP A 730 -7.39 -7.51 6.17
N ILE A 731 -6.92 -6.27 6.01
CA ILE A 731 -7.02 -5.48 4.79
C ILE A 731 -5.63 -5.49 4.15
N SER A 732 -5.58 -5.98 2.91
CA SER A 732 -4.35 -5.99 2.12
C SER A 732 -3.82 -4.56 1.94
N MET A 733 -2.50 -4.41 1.95
CA MET A 733 -1.84 -3.17 1.54
C MET A 733 -1.62 -3.09 0.02
N ASP A 734 -1.95 -4.17 -0.69
CA ASP A 734 -1.96 -4.30 -2.14
C ASP A 734 -3.38 -4.12 -2.71
N TYR A 735 -3.51 -4.07 -4.02
CA TYR A 735 -4.79 -3.91 -4.69
C TYR A 735 -5.70 -5.14 -4.53
N ASP A 736 -6.95 -4.90 -4.14
CA ASP A 736 -8.01 -5.89 -4.03
C ASP A 736 -8.86 -5.94 -5.30
N PHE A 737 -9.40 -7.12 -5.60
CA PHE A 737 -10.25 -7.37 -6.78
C PHE A 737 -11.66 -7.73 -6.34
N PHE A 738 -12.63 -6.91 -6.75
CA PHE A 738 -14.06 -7.11 -6.54
C PHE A 738 -14.74 -7.42 -7.86
N HIS A 739 -15.79 -8.24 -7.85
CA HIS A 739 -16.38 -8.80 -9.06
C HIS A 739 -17.89 -8.55 -9.09
N SER A 740 -18.42 -8.05 -10.20
CA SER A 740 -19.86 -7.96 -10.41
C SER A 740 -20.50 -9.34 -10.56
N GLN A 741 -21.82 -9.37 -10.44
CA GLN A 741 -22.62 -10.46 -11.02
C GLN A 741 -22.45 -10.53 -12.55
N LEU A 742 -23.03 -11.56 -13.16
CA LEU A 742 -23.09 -11.71 -14.62
C LEU A 742 -23.83 -10.51 -15.25
N LEU A 743 -23.22 -9.89 -16.26
CA LEU A 743 -23.77 -8.79 -17.03
C LEU A 743 -24.12 -9.26 -18.44
N ALA A 744 -25.40 -9.20 -18.79
CA ALA A 744 -25.91 -9.56 -20.12
C ALA A 744 -25.78 -8.40 -21.12
N LEU A 745 -24.54 -7.94 -21.34
CA LEU A 745 -24.24 -6.85 -22.28
C LEU A 745 -24.12 -7.40 -23.71
N SER A 746 -24.38 -6.55 -24.71
CA SER A 746 -24.17 -6.87 -26.12
C SER A 746 -22.97 -6.10 -26.66
N CYS A 747 -22.07 -6.77 -27.38
CA CYS A 747 -20.96 -6.10 -28.06
C CYS A 747 -21.47 -5.06 -29.07
N GLY A 748 -20.75 -3.94 -29.18
CA GLY A 748 -21.04 -2.86 -30.13
C GLY A 748 -21.86 -1.69 -29.57
N ASN A 749 -22.28 -1.77 -28.30
CA ASN A 749 -22.88 -0.65 -27.57
C ASN A 749 -21.92 -0.10 -26.51
N ASP A 750 -22.32 1.02 -25.91
CA ASP A 750 -21.62 1.65 -24.79
C ASP A 750 -22.53 1.64 -23.56
N TYR A 751 -21.95 1.39 -22.39
CA TYR A 751 -22.66 1.18 -21.14
C TYR A 751 -22.00 1.97 -20.02
N GLU A 752 -22.77 2.81 -19.34
CA GLU A 752 -22.26 3.56 -18.19
C GLU A 752 -22.20 2.65 -16.94
N VAL A 753 -21.14 2.81 -16.16
CA VAL A 753 -21.01 2.29 -14.80
C VAL A 753 -20.55 3.41 -13.89
N LYS A 754 -21.21 3.58 -12.74
CA LYS A 754 -20.89 4.63 -11.77
C LYS A 754 -20.34 4.03 -10.49
N ILE A 755 -19.16 4.46 -10.08
CA ILE A 755 -18.54 4.08 -8.81
C ILE A 755 -18.76 5.22 -7.81
N ILE A 756 -19.31 4.86 -6.66
CA ILE A 756 -19.71 5.79 -5.59
C ILE A 756 -19.01 5.37 -4.30
N PRO A 757 -17.79 5.88 -4.02
CA PRO A 757 -17.17 5.70 -2.72
C PRO A 757 -18.11 6.13 -1.58
N LYS A 758 -18.26 5.26 -0.58
CA LYS A 758 -18.98 5.59 0.67
C LYS A 758 -18.01 5.99 1.78
N ASP A 759 -16.82 5.39 1.73
CA ASP A 759 -15.69 5.73 2.56
C ASP A 759 -14.69 6.60 1.79
N ILE A 760 -13.90 7.38 2.53
CA ILE A 760 -12.75 8.08 1.95
C ILE A 760 -11.59 7.10 1.73
N ASN A 761 -10.58 7.54 1.00
CA ASN A 761 -9.30 6.86 0.82
C ASN A 761 -9.43 5.47 0.16
N ILE A 762 -10.48 5.26 -0.63
CA ILE A 762 -10.63 4.13 -1.57
C ILE A 762 -10.12 4.57 -2.93
N TRP A 763 -9.10 3.88 -3.43
CA TRP A 763 -8.45 4.31 -4.67
C TRP A 763 -8.98 3.46 -5.81
N ILE A 764 -9.76 4.09 -6.67
CA ILE A 764 -10.30 3.52 -7.89
C ILE A 764 -9.15 3.44 -8.89
N SER A 765 -8.53 2.27 -9.01
CA SER A 765 -7.34 2.05 -9.84
C SER A 765 -7.74 1.66 -11.25
N ARG A 766 -8.37 0.48 -11.42
CA ARG A 766 -8.64 -0.09 -12.74
C ARG A 766 -9.95 -0.85 -12.78
N LEU A 767 -10.63 -0.81 -13.91
CA LEU A 767 -11.81 -1.61 -14.22
C LEU A 767 -11.47 -2.54 -15.39
N PHE A 768 -11.93 -3.79 -15.29
CA PHE A 768 -11.76 -4.81 -16.32
C PHE A 768 -13.12 -5.40 -16.66
N LEU A 769 -13.60 -5.18 -17.88
CA LEU A 769 -14.75 -5.89 -18.42
C LEU A 769 -14.23 -7.08 -19.22
N GLY A 770 -14.54 -8.29 -18.77
CA GLY A 770 -14.08 -9.50 -19.45
C GLY A 770 -15.13 -10.59 -19.52
N ASP A 771 -14.75 -11.67 -20.17
CA ASP A 771 -15.61 -12.84 -20.40
C ASP A 771 -15.98 -13.55 -19.10
N ALA A 772 -17.27 -13.83 -18.89
CA ALA A 772 -17.74 -14.52 -17.68
C ALA A 772 -17.20 -15.96 -17.53
N ASP A 773 -16.74 -16.59 -18.61
CA ASP A 773 -16.03 -17.88 -18.59
C ASP A 773 -14.62 -17.79 -18.03
N GLY A 774 -14.02 -16.61 -18.13
CA GLY A 774 -12.78 -16.27 -17.46
C GLY A 774 -11.99 -15.25 -18.24
N PHE A 775 -11.31 -14.39 -17.49
CA PHE A 775 -10.29 -13.48 -17.99
C PHE A 775 -9.21 -13.26 -16.91
N SER A 776 -8.08 -12.69 -17.35
CA SER A 776 -6.89 -12.60 -16.52
C SER A 776 -5.97 -11.43 -16.86
N ILE A 777 -4.95 -11.25 -16.02
CA ILE A 777 -3.76 -10.45 -16.31
C ILE A 777 -2.57 -11.41 -16.38
N LEU A 778 -1.79 -11.35 -17.45
CA LEU A 778 -0.64 -12.21 -17.70
C LEU A 778 0.64 -11.37 -17.79
N TYR A 779 1.64 -11.70 -16.98
CA TYR A 779 3.02 -11.22 -17.17
C TYR A 779 3.92 -12.42 -17.47
N TYR A 780 4.86 -12.29 -18.38
CA TYR A 780 5.80 -13.37 -18.73
C TYR A 780 7.15 -12.83 -19.16
N GLN A 781 8.14 -13.71 -19.28
CA GLN A 781 9.50 -13.34 -19.66
C GLN A 781 9.79 -13.82 -21.08
N ASP A 782 10.42 -12.98 -21.87
CA ASP A 782 10.90 -13.32 -23.21
C ASP A 782 12.39 -12.99 -23.38
N VAL A 783 12.90 -13.24 -24.59
CA VAL A 783 14.30 -12.97 -24.92
C VAL A 783 14.69 -11.50 -24.72
N ASP A 784 13.81 -10.56 -25.04
CA ASP A 784 14.14 -9.13 -24.99
C ASP A 784 14.28 -8.65 -23.54
N SER A 785 13.38 -9.10 -22.66
CA SER A 785 13.47 -8.86 -21.21
C SER A 785 14.76 -9.41 -20.62
N LEU A 786 15.08 -10.67 -20.89
CA LEU A 786 16.23 -11.34 -20.31
C LEU A 786 17.55 -10.77 -20.83
N VAL A 787 17.62 -10.41 -22.12
CA VAL A 787 18.80 -9.77 -22.71
C VAL A 787 19.01 -8.37 -22.17
N TYR A 788 17.94 -7.59 -21.96
CA TYR A 788 18.03 -6.27 -21.33
C TYR A 788 18.70 -6.38 -19.96
N TRP A 789 18.19 -7.26 -19.08
CA TRP A 789 18.74 -7.42 -17.74
C TRP A 789 20.13 -8.04 -17.72
N ALA A 790 20.46 -8.92 -18.67
CA ALA A 790 21.82 -9.42 -18.86
C ALA A 790 22.81 -8.29 -19.18
N ASN A 791 22.40 -7.30 -19.99
CA ASN A 791 23.22 -6.14 -20.28
C ASN A 791 23.36 -5.23 -19.06
N GLU A 792 22.29 -4.97 -18.30
CA GLU A 792 22.38 -4.17 -17.07
C GLU A 792 23.33 -4.84 -16.05
N ALA A 793 23.21 -6.16 -15.83
CA ALA A 793 24.14 -6.94 -15.01
C ALA A 793 25.60 -6.74 -15.43
N ALA A 794 25.89 -6.81 -16.73
CA ALA A 794 27.24 -6.70 -17.26
C ALA A 794 27.80 -5.28 -17.21
N TYR A 795 27.01 -4.28 -17.57
CA TYR A 795 27.50 -2.93 -17.88
C TYR A 795 27.26 -1.93 -16.75
N ARG A 796 26.11 -1.97 -16.08
CA ARG A 796 25.79 -1.09 -14.96
C ARG A 796 26.51 -1.54 -13.69
N TRP A 797 26.29 -2.79 -13.30
CA TRP A 797 26.77 -3.33 -12.03
C TRP A 797 28.07 -4.11 -12.13
N LYS A 798 28.51 -4.47 -13.35
CA LYS A 798 29.73 -5.24 -13.59
C LYS A 798 29.75 -6.56 -12.79
N LEU A 799 28.58 -7.20 -12.72
CA LEU A 799 28.38 -8.48 -12.06
C LEU A 799 29.16 -9.58 -12.79
N ARG A 800 29.18 -10.78 -12.23
CA ARG A 800 29.72 -11.98 -12.90
C ARG A 800 28.94 -12.35 -14.16
N GLY A 801 27.62 -12.15 -14.10
CA GLY A 801 26.67 -12.44 -15.17
C GLY A 801 25.27 -12.68 -14.62
N ILE A 802 24.49 -13.55 -15.27
CA ILE A 802 23.11 -13.86 -14.89
C ILE A 802 22.96 -15.32 -14.46
N ALA A 803 21.96 -15.59 -13.61
CA ALA A 803 21.51 -16.92 -13.24
C ALA A 803 20.00 -17.06 -13.52
N ILE A 804 19.60 -18.02 -14.35
CA ILE A 804 18.21 -18.12 -14.85
C ILE A 804 17.47 -19.26 -14.13
N TRP A 805 16.38 -18.91 -13.46
CA TRP A 805 15.48 -19.84 -12.76
C TRP A 805 14.15 -20.03 -13.53
N SER A 806 13.84 -21.20 -14.07
CA SER A 806 14.69 -22.39 -14.22
C SER A 806 14.64 -22.91 -15.65
N LEU A 807 15.65 -23.71 -16.02
CA LEU A 807 15.86 -24.16 -17.39
C LEU A 807 14.68 -24.99 -17.91
N GLY A 808 14.26 -24.73 -19.15
CA GLY A 808 13.13 -25.36 -19.82
C GLY A 808 11.81 -24.59 -19.72
N GLN A 809 11.82 -23.37 -19.17
CA GLN A 809 10.66 -22.48 -19.11
C GLN A 809 10.77 -21.29 -20.06
N GLU A 810 12.00 -20.89 -20.36
CA GLU A 810 12.38 -19.71 -21.12
C GLU A 810 11.92 -19.73 -22.59
N ASP A 811 12.01 -18.54 -23.20
CA ASP A 811 12.07 -18.40 -24.64
C ASP A 811 13.40 -18.97 -25.16
N MET A 812 13.35 -20.04 -25.96
CA MET A 812 14.56 -20.72 -26.45
C MET A 812 15.44 -19.83 -27.34
N ARG A 813 14.89 -18.74 -27.92
CA ARG A 813 15.66 -17.73 -28.66
C ARG A 813 16.71 -17.04 -27.79
N LEU A 814 16.53 -17.04 -26.47
CA LEU A 814 17.50 -16.53 -25.52
C LEU A 814 18.90 -17.10 -25.74
N TRP A 815 18.99 -18.41 -25.99
CA TRP A 815 20.27 -19.09 -26.10
C TRP A 815 21.05 -18.68 -27.36
N GLU A 816 20.37 -18.24 -28.40
CA GLU A 816 21.00 -17.67 -29.59
C GLU A 816 21.51 -16.24 -29.34
N ALA A 817 20.81 -15.48 -28.49
CA ALA A 817 21.14 -14.10 -28.13
C ALA A 817 22.29 -13.98 -27.12
N LEU A 818 22.47 -14.96 -26.23
CA LEU A 818 23.55 -14.96 -25.23
C LEU A 818 24.90 -15.37 -25.83
N PRO A 819 26.04 -14.83 -25.36
CA PRO A 819 27.35 -15.18 -25.88
C PRO A 819 27.74 -16.64 -25.56
N LYS A 820 28.52 -17.25 -26.44
CA LYS A 820 29.15 -18.55 -26.20
C LYS A 820 30.16 -18.45 -25.05
N GLN A 821 30.22 -19.46 -24.21
CA GLN A 821 31.07 -19.52 -23.01
C GLN A 821 32.42 -20.23 -23.27
N ILE A 822 32.69 -20.60 -24.53
CA ILE A 822 33.88 -21.31 -25.02
C ILE A 822 34.56 -20.62 -26.19
#